data_AF-A0A7X7QU76-F1
#
_entry.id   AF-A0A7X7QU76-F1
#
_cell.length_a   1.000
_cell.length_b   1.000
_cell.length_c   1.000
_cell.angle_alpha   90.00
_cell.angle_beta   90.00
_cell.angle_gamma   90.00
#
_symmetry.space_group_name_H-M   'P 1'
#
loop_
_entity.id
_entity.type
_entity.pdbx_description
1 polymer ?
#
loop_
_entity_poly.entity_id
_entity_poly.type
_entity_poly.pdbx_seq_one_letter_code
_entity_poly.pdbx_strand_id
1 'polypeptide(L)'
;FIVGANDVTLDLNNHTVTFGALPFTGVPNHDFEIGKSDNPAQPVDWDLSAAASAKRVCESGMELVGDCLLFFNKPATTETILSGWVNIQAVNRTYIASVMVKSCWGCMHRMEVEQEHVGVIAQTSSSNVERAPMLYAQFKPQTSARYRLKITFEDPAGRESWIDFADIQPAYDAGIVMRGYFDNYRTPDLVGKGGKWTNFTVKNGSIIEGNRGTKFRAVSKGSTNKGRFEMDRVTTRVSGIDASNFWVEYDGNNVLHDSTFINTVPAVINRMSLDNFPINIGSDSEIYNCTIDGGQGGISASGQSNVVIRNNTIKIRATATNHYSVTTYKSDNIIVRDNHIQSYQGPGVLFSINTTNSEIANNTFIINPMPFSPEYHSGLTTPAIRVSDYNVSDVSMYTENNRIYNNTISGTVRSSPKFPSSTSSIVGFHLSTSGVNEYYDNTVRIKTEDDKAEAIAIYGAASNTGTFRNNFLESNHRLAWLANSYAADGNGRYISNTFSKGPNPINYGGLVVGYCCGISSENNIFLDNKFINGASMAYSLNSNHNNAGDHYSYTLKWYLDITVVNRNNKPIVGAEVTATATGGGTETLRGRSDNQGRVRLELSEYSREGSSYRVRPTANDTPYTPHAVTASYGSLTTSQNITMNANQAITMVLDTDSVAPSAPSMLRLKK
;
A
#
# COMPACT_ATOMS: atom_id res chain seq x y z
N PHE A 1 13.36 15.82 -27.02
CA PHE A 1 12.92 15.28 -28.32
C PHE A 1 11.40 15.24 -28.39
N ILE A 2 10.83 15.57 -29.54
CA ILE A 2 9.40 15.36 -29.84
C ILE A 2 9.32 14.24 -30.87
N VAL A 3 8.54 13.20 -30.59
CA VAL A 3 8.37 12.07 -31.51
C VAL A 3 7.11 12.28 -32.33
N GLY A 4 7.25 12.20 -33.66
CA GLY A 4 6.12 12.28 -34.58
C GLY A 4 6.24 11.47 -35.85
N ALA A 5 7.15 10.49 -35.87
CA ALA A 5 7.27 9.51 -36.94
C ALA A 5 6.98 8.12 -36.38
N ASN A 6 6.57 7.22 -37.28
CA ASN A 6 6.35 5.80 -37.00
C ASN A 6 7.67 5.03 -37.12
N ASP A 7 7.74 3.88 -36.44
CA ASP A 7 8.82 2.90 -36.60
C ASP A 7 10.22 3.48 -36.36
N VAL A 8 10.34 4.30 -35.32
CA VAL A 8 11.60 4.99 -34.97
C VAL A 8 12.32 4.24 -33.87
N THR A 9 13.62 4.01 -34.06
CA THR A 9 14.54 3.64 -32.98
C THR A 9 15.49 4.80 -32.70
N LEU A 10 15.43 5.34 -31.49
CA LEU A 10 16.42 6.26 -30.94
C LEU A 10 17.46 5.46 -30.15
N ASP A 11 18.54 5.06 -30.82
CA ASP A 11 19.71 4.51 -30.15
C ASP A 11 20.57 5.66 -29.63
N LEU A 12 20.70 5.76 -28.31
CA LEU A 12 21.50 6.79 -27.67
C LEU A 12 23.00 6.49 -27.73
N ASN A 13 23.42 5.26 -28.06
CA ASN A 13 24.82 4.86 -28.21
C ASN A 13 25.74 5.36 -27.07
N ASN A 14 25.30 5.18 -25.82
CA ASN A 14 25.91 5.63 -24.58
C ASN A 14 25.95 7.16 -24.36
N HIS A 15 25.27 7.94 -25.19
CA HIS A 15 25.09 9.37 -24.98
C HIS A 15 23.99 9.68 -23.94
N THR A 16 24.04 10.91 -23.43
CA THR A 16 23.08 11.45 -22.48
C THR A 16 22.24 12.55 -23.13
N VAL A 17 20.92 12.41 -23.04
CA VAL A 17 19.96 13.48 -23.31
C VAL A 17 19.74 14.25 -22.02
N THR A 18 20.17 15.51 -21.97
CA THR A 18 19.88 16.40 -20.84
C THR A 18 18.70 17.32 -21.18
N PHE A 19 17.69 17.35 -20.31
CA PHE A 19 16.53 18.24 -20.44
C PHE A 19 16.41 19.14 -19.21
N GLY A 20 15.68 20.25 -19.27
CA GLY A 20 15.56 21.16 -18.14
C GLY A 20 16.84 21.93 -17.78
N ALA A 21 17.87 21.93 -18.64
CA ALA A 21 19.17 22.56 -18.38
C ALA A 21 19.19 24.11 -18.52
N LEU A 22 18.06 24.78 -18.26
CA LEU A 22 17.96 26.24 -18.32
C LEU A 22 18.75 26.87 -17.16
N PRO A 23 19.55 27.94 -17.38
CA PRO A 23 20.26 28.61 -16.28
C PRO A 23 19.25 29.16 -15.28
N PHE A 24 19.15 28.48 -14.13
CA PHE A 24 18.16 28.78 -13.12
C PHE A 24 18.72 28.45 -11.73
N THR A 25 18.57 29.40 -10.82
CA THR A 25 18.82 29.22 -9.40
C THR A 25 17.49 29.42 -8.69
N GLY A 26 16.99 28.40 -8.01
CA GLY A 26 15.78 28.49 -7.19
C GLY A 26 15.93 29.52 -6.07
N VAL A 27 14.88 29.66 -5.26
CA VAL A 27 14.90 30.47 -4.04
C VAL A 27 16.07 29.98 -3.16
N PRO A 28 17.01 30.87 -2.79
CA PRO A 28 18.08 30.50 -1.88
C PRO A 28 17.50 30.00 -0.55
N ASN A 29 18.07 28.92 -0.01
CA ASN A 29 17.63 28.34 1.27
C ASN A 29 16.12 28.05 1.31
N HIS A 30 15.56 27.51 0.22
CA HIS A 30 14.14 27.20 0.06
C HIS A 30 13.62 26.11 1.01
N ASP A 31 14.52 25.35 1.61
CA ASP A 31 14.29 24.28 2.59
C ASP A 31 14.62 24.73 4.02
N PHE A 32 15.00 26.00 4.23
CA PHE A 32 15.31 26.57 5.55
C PHE A 32 16.43 25.86 6.32
N GLU A 33 17.28 25.08 5.65
CA GLU A 33 18.35 24.31 6.30
C GLU A 33 19.46 25.19 6.87
N ILE A 34 19.62 26.42 6.37
CA ILE A 34 20.71 27.32 6.74
C ILE A 34 20.18 28.49 7.59
N GLY A 35 20.61 28.56 8.84
CA GLY A 35 20.38 29.70 9.73
C GLY A 35 21.47 30.76 9.63
N LYS A 36 21.17 32.01 10.00
CA LYS A 36 22.19 33.06 10.10
C LYS A 36 23.18 32.75 11.23
N SER A 37 24.44 33.12 11.04
CA SER A 37 25.51 32.83 12.02
C SER A 37 25.30 33.52 13.37
N ASP A 38 24.73 34.72 13.37
CA ASP A 38 24.44 35.54 14.56
C ASP A 38 23.04 35.30 15.14
N ASN A 39 22.13 34.72 14.35
CA ASN A 39 20.80 34.30 14.79
C ASN A 39 20.36 33.02 14.05
N PRO A 40 20.73 31.83 14.53
CA PRO A 40 20.40 30.56 13.86
C PRO A 40 18.90 30.25 13.74
N ALA A 41 18.06 30.95 14.52
CA ALA A 41 16.61 30.89 14.42
C ALA A 41 16.04 31.73 13.26
N GLN A 42 16.85 32.57 12.62
CA GLN A 42 16.49 33.24 11.38
C GLN A 42 17.14 32.50 10.19
N PRO A 43 16.38 32.05 9.18
CA PRO A 43 16.96 31.49 7.98
C PRO A 43 17.72 32.57 7.18
N VAL A 44 18.83 32.18 6.55
CA VAL A 44 19.53 33.03 5.59
C VAL A 44 18.62 33.27 4.37
N ASP A 45 18.74 34.43 3.75
CA ASP A 45 17.98 34.84 2.56
C ASP A 45 16.45 34.94 2.75
N TRP A 46 15.96 34.89 3.99
CA TRP A 46 14.55 35.12 4.32
C TRP A 46 14.38 36.31 5.26
N ASP A 47 13.46 37.21 4.89
CA ASP A 47 13.05 38.33 5.71
C ASP A 47 11.82 37.94 6.56
N LEU A 48 12.02 37.92 7.87
CA LEU A 48 10.99 37.63 8.87
C LEU A 48 10.54 38.88 9.63
N SER A 49 10.93 40.09 9.20
CA SER A 49 10.65 41.34 9.94
C SER A 49 9.16 41.62 10.13
N ALA A 50 8.30 41.13 9.23
CA ALA A 50 6.84 41.20 9.31
C ALA A 50 6.20 39.91 9.86
N ALA A 51 6.99 39.04 10.50
CA ALA A 51 6.55 37.79 11.10
C ALA A 51 7.30 37.52 12.42
N ALA A 52 6.95 38.27 13.46
CA ALA A 52 7.65 38.22 14.75
C ALA A 52 7.54 36.85 15.45
N SER A 53 6.51 36.05 15.12
CA SER A 53 6.35 34.69 15.66
C SER A 53 7.13 33.62 14.87
N ALA A 54 7.62 33.95 13.68
CA ALA A 54 8.27 33.00 12.78
C ALA A 54 9.73 32.74 13.18
N LYS A 55 10.12 31.47 13.21
CA LYS A 55 11.51 31.05 13.46
C LYS A 55 11.84 29.73 12.79
N ARG A 56 13.09 29.55 12.39
CA ARG A 56 13.67 28.28 11.95
C ARG A 56 13.79 27.31 13.14
N VAL A 57 13.40 26.06 12.94
CA VAL A 57 13.48 24.96 13.93
C VAL A 57 13.92 23.67 13.23
N CYS A 58 14.66 22.79 13.92
CA CYS A 58 15.21 21.55 13.34
C CYS A 58 14.86 20.27 14.13
N GLU A 59 13.97 20.40 15.11
CA GLU A 59 13.48 19.32 15.96
C GLU A 59 11.94 19.31 15.96
N SER A 60 11.35 19.84 14.89
CA SER A 60 9.92 20.14 14.79
C SER A 60 9.07 18.88 14.61
N GLY A 61 9.66 17.77 14.20
CA GLY A 61 8.94 16.54 13.95
C GLY A 61 7.91 16.67 12.82
N MET A 62 8.04 17.70 11.97
CA MET A 62 7.10 18.04 10.90
C MET A 62 7.83 18.21 9.56
N GLU A 63 9.13 17.93 9.54
CA GLU A 63 10.00 18.11 8.38
C GLU A 63 9.67 17.09 7.28
N LEU A 64 9.60 17.56 6.04
CA LEU A 64 9.37 16.75 4.83
C LEU A 64 10.59 16.79 3.89
N VAL A 65 11.31 17.91 3.88
CA VAL A 65 12.55 18.14 3.17
C VAL A 65 13.62 18.48 4.21
N GLY A 66 14.73 17.73 4.20
CA GLY A 66 15.84 17.99 5.12
C GLY A 66 15.51 17.75 6.59
N ASP A 67 16.07 18.59 7.47
CA ASP A 67 16.00 18.48 8.92
C ASP A 67 15.47 19.75 9.60
N CYS A 68 15.23 20.84 8.87
CA CYS A 68 14.77 22.10 9.42
C CYS A 68 13.60 22.69 8.65
N LEU A 69 12.80 23.50 9.33
CA LEU A 69 11.65 24.18 8.76
C LEU A 69 11.42 25.53 9.43
N LEU A 70 10.47 26.31 8.92
CA LEU A 70 9.98 27.53 9.54
C LEU A 70 8.70 27.28 10.35
N PHE A 71 8.68 27.73 11.60
CA PHE A 71 7.57 27.58 12.54
C PHE A 71 7.04 28.94 12.97
N PHE A 72 5.72 29.13 12.84
CA PHE A 72 4.97 30.28 13.34
C PHE A 72 4.38 29.94 14.71
N ASN A 73 4.92 30.54 15.77
CA ASN A 73 4.51 30.25 17.13
C ASN A 73 3.31 31.11 17.57
N LYS A 74 2.10 30.63 17.31
CA LYS A 74 0.84 31.24 17.78
C LYS A 74 0.74 32.75 17.52
N PRO A 75 0.99 33.24 16.29
CA PRO A 75 0.80 34.65 15.99
C PRO A 75 -0.63 35.10 16.28
N ALA A 76 -0.78 36.31 16.83
CA ALA A 76 -2.09 36.88 17.17
C ALA A 76 -2.73 37.60 15.98
N THR A 77 -1.92 38.05 15.01
CA THR A 77 -2.31 38.82 13.84
C THR A 77 -1.66 38.24 12.59
N THR A 78 -2.13 38.65 11.41
CA THR A 78 -1.51 38.27 10.14
C THR A 78 0.00 38.55 10.15
N GLU A 79 0.78 37.56 9.74
CA GLU A 79 2.23 37.65 9.62
C GLU A 79 2.68 37.27 8.21
N THR A 80 3.75 37.90 7.72
CA THR A 80 4.26 37.71 6.36
C THR A 80 5.77 37.56 6.35
N ILE A 81 6.24 36.60 5.54
CA ILE A 81 7.66 36.38 5.27
C ILE A 81 7.95 36.60 3.79
N LEU A 82 9.18 37.01 3.50
CA LEU A 82 9.64 37.24 2.13
C LEU A 82 10.90 36.42 1.88
N SER A 83 10.96 35.76 0.73
CA SER A 83 12.20 35.16 0.26
C SER A 83 13.12 36.23 -0.32
N GLY A 84 14.40 35.88 -0.46
CA GLY A 84 15.34 36.57 -1.31
C GLY A 84 14.88 36.58 -2.77
N TRP A 85 15.40 37.54 -3.52
CA TRP A 85 15.12 37.68 -4.95
C TRP A 85 15.92 36.68 -5.80
N VAL A 86 15.24 36.02 -6.72
CA VAL A 86 15.77 35.08 -7.72
C VAL A 86 15.75 35.71 -9.11
N ASN A 87 16.83 35.53 -9.87
CA ASN A 87 16.91 35.95 -11.26
C ASN A 87 16.29 34.88 -12.18
N ILE A 88 15.24 35.24 -12.93
CA ILE A 88 14.69 34.39 -13.99
C ILE A 88 15.06 34.98 -15.34
N GLN A 89 15.94 34.30 -16.06
CA GLN A 89 16.43 34.74 -17.37
C GLN A 89 15.61 34.18 -18.55
N ALA A 90 15.09 32.95 -18.41
CA ALA A 90 14.36 32.29 -19.49
C ALA A 90 12.91 32.80 -19.54
N VAL A 91 12.65 33.71 -20.48
CA VAL A 91 11.31 34.24 -20.78
C VAL A 91 10.48 33.23 -21.55
N ASN A 92 9.15 33.39 -21.50
CA ASN A 92 8.19 32.53 -22.19
C ASN A 92 8.35 31.04 -21.86
N ARG A 93 8.82 30.76 -20.64
CA ARG A 93 8.82 29.43 -20.03
C ARG A 93 7.89 29.41 -18.84
N THR A 94 7.27 28.26 -18.60
CA THR A 94 6.37 28.07 -17.48
C THR A 94 7.16 27.80 -16.21
N TYR A 95 6.82 28.51 -15.14
CA TYR A 95 7.36 28.33 -13.80
C TYR A 95 6.23 27.99 -12.84
N ILE A 96 6.57 27.25 -11.78
CA ILE A 96 5.70 27.00 -10.63
C ILE A 96 6.41 27.51 -9.39
N ALA A 97 5.74 28.44 -8.70
CA ALA A 97 6.03 28.73 -7.31
C ALA A 97 5.29 27.71 -6.44
N SER A 98 5.92 27.19 -5.40
CA SER A 98 5.33 26.18 -4.53
C SER A 98 5.79 26.32 -3.08
N VAL A 99 4.84 26.19 -2.15
CA VAL A 99 5.10 26.22 -0.70
C VAL A 99 4.39 25.06 -0.03
N MET A 100 5.13 24.31 0.77
CA MET A 100 4.62 23.22 1.59
C MET A 100 4.24 23.76 2.97
N VAL A 101 2.94 23.73 3.27
CA VAL A 101 2.40 24.33 4.49
C VAL A 101 1.63 23.29 5.29
N LYS A 102 1.91 23.23 6.58
CA LYS A 102 1.06 22.58 7.57
C LYS A 102 0.50 23.64 8.52
N SER A 103 -0.81 23.67 8.74
CA SER A 103 -1.41 24.53 9.76
C SER A 103 -2.60 23.86 10.44
N CYS A 104 -3.30 24.59 11.30
CA CYS A 104 -4.58 24.23 11.88
C CYS A 104 -5.69 24.13 10.82
N TRP A 105 -6.75 23.37 11.13
CA TRP A 105 -7.96 23.32 10.30
C TRP A 105 -8.54 24.73 10.10
N GLY A 106 -8.84 25.07 8.85
CA GLY A 106 -9.43 26.36 8.46
C GLY A 106 -8.45 27.54 8.42
N CYS A 107 -7.18 27.34 8.76
CA CYS A 107 -6.19 28.40 8.81
C CYS A 107 -5.71 28.78 7.41
N MET A 108 -5.76 30.07 7.10
CA MET A 108 -5.54 30.57 5.74
C MET A 108 -4.07 30.91 5.49
N HIS A 109 -3.54 30.35 4.41
CA HIS A 109 -2.22 30.71 3.90
C HIS A 109 -2.34 31.22 2.48
N ARG A 110 -1.67 32.34 2.20
CA ARG A 110 -1.54 32.91 0.86
C ARG A 110 -0.07 32.89 0.44
N MET A 111 0.17 32.45 -0.79
CA MET A 111 1.46 32.56 -1.47
C MET A 111 1.32 33.48 -2.67
N GLU A 112 2.20 34.46 -2.78
CA GLU A 112 2.29 35.42 -3.89
C GLU A 112 3.69 35.34 -4.51
N VAL A 113 3.74 35.44 -5.84
CA VAL A 113 4.97 35.64 -6.60
C VAL A 113 5.04 37.11 -6.99
N GLU A 114 6.05 37.80 -6.48
CA GLU A 114 6.29 39.20 -6.79
C GLU A 114 7.38 39.32 -7.86
N GLN A 115 7.17 40.19 -8.84
CA GLN A 115 8.20 40.65 -9.77
C GLN A 115 8.72 42.02 -9.32
N GLU A 116 10.04 42.18 -9.29
CA GLU A 116 10.70 43.42 -8.89
C GLU A 116 10.20 44.61 -9.74
N HIS A 117 9.84 45.70 -9.07
CA HIS A 117 9.26 46.92 -9.66
C HIS A 117 7.90 46.78 -10.36
N VAL A 118 7.27 45.60 -10.35
CA VAL A 118 5.94 45.37 -10.95
C VAL A 118 4.90 45.02 -9.88
N GLY A 119 5.24 44.16 -8.92
CA GLY A 119 4.31 43.66 -7.90
C GLY A 119 3.90 42.20 -8.13
N VAL A 120 2.74 41.82 -7.60
CA VAL A 120 2.25 40.43 -7.64
C VAL A 120 1.86 40.03 -9.07
N ILE A 121 2.47 38.96 -9.58
CA ILE A 121 2.20 38.42 -10.93
C ILE A 121 1.48 37.07 -10.92
N ALA A 122 1.50 36.37 -9.78
CA ALA A 122 0.80 35.11 -9.56
C ALA A 122 0.53 34.92 -8.08
N GLN A 123 -0.55 34.23 -7.72
CA GLN A 123 -0.89 33.95 -6.33
C GLN A 123 -1.78 32.72 -6.21
N THR A 124 -1.80 32.15 -5.01
CA THR A 124 -2.76 31.13 -4.57
C THR A 124 -3.00 31.27 -3.08
N SER A 125 -4.13 30.77 -2.59
CA SER A 125 -4.40 30.66 -1.16
C SER A 125 -5.21 29.41 -0.83
N SER A 126 -5.12 28.94 0.41
CA SER A 126 -5.95 27.82 0.90
C SER A 126 -6.10 27.83 2.42
N SER A 127 -7.28 27.42 2.88
CA SER A 127 -7.58 27.11 4.28
C SER A 127 -7.39 25.63 4.61
N ASN A 128 -7.20 24.80 3.59
CA ASN A 128 -7.19 23.34 3.70
C ASN A 128 -5.75 22.82 3.82
N VAL A 129 -4.95 23.41 4.71
CA VAL A 129 -3.51 23.11 4.86
C VAL A 129 -3.17 22.19 6.04
N GLU A 130 -4.17 21.57 6.66
CA GLU A 130 -3.97 20.73 7.86
C GLU A 130 -3.18 19.43 7.63
N ARG A 131 -3.19 18.95 6.39
CA ARG A 131 -2.59 17.69 5.94
C ARG A 131 -1.28 17.88 5.18
N ALA A 132 -0.63 19.03 5.38
CA ALA A 132 0.60 19.41 4.73
C ALA A 132 0.53 19.38 3.17
N PRO A 133 -0.50 19.98 2.53
CA PRO A 133 -0.50 20.09 1.07
C PRO A 133 0.57 21.09 0.61
N MET A 134 0.79 21.11 -0.70
CA MET A 134 1.59 22.15 -1.35
C MET A 134 0.68 23.17 -2.02
N LEU A 135 0.78 24.42 -1.57
CA LEU A 135 0.26 25.57 -2.31
C LEU A 135 1.13 25.78 -3.54
N TYR A 136 0.55 26.04 -4.70
CA TYR A 136 1.33 26.35 -5.89
C TYR A 136 0.64 27.36 -6.80
N ALA A 137 1.43 28.15 -7.54
CA ALA A 137 0.97 29.12 -8.51
C ALA A 137 1.82 29.02 -9.78
N GLN A 138 1.17 28.89 -10.93
CA GLN A 138 1.83 28.82 -12.23
C GLN A 138 1.92 30.23 -12.84
N PHE A 139 3.06 30.55 -13.45
CA PHE A 139 3.25 31.82 -14.17
C PHE A 139 4.25 31.67 -15.32
N LYS A 140 4.26 32.67 -16.22
CA LYS A 140 5.07 32.65 -17.44
C LYS A 140 5.71 34.03 -17.69
N PRO A 141 6.95 34.26 -17.22
CA PRO A 141 7.66 35.53 -17.38
C PRO A 141 7.71 36.01 -18.82
N GLN A 142 7.39 37.28 -19.06
CA GLN A 142 7.50 37.92 -20.38
C GLN A 142 8.84 38.62 -20.58
N THR A 143 9.54 38.92 -19.49
CA THR A 143 10.83 39.62 -19.47
C THR A 143 11.77 38.93 -18.48
N SER A 144 13.08 39.06 -18.70
CA SER A 144 14.07 38.63 -17.72
C SER A 144 14.03 39.60 -16.56
N ALA A 145 13.74 39.11 -15.35
CA ALA A 145 13.54 39.94 -14.17
C ALA A 145 13.85 39.18 -12.88
N ARG A 146 13.76 39.89 -11.76
CA ARG A 146 13.89 39.33 -10.42
C ARG A 146 12.52 39.02 -9.84
N TYR A 147 12.42 37.87 -9.18
CA TYR A 147 11.19 37.36 -8.58
C TYR A 147 11.43 36.92 -7.14
N ARG A 148 10.41 36.98 -6.29
CA ARG A 148 10.47 36.42 -4.93
C ARG A 148 9.14 35.85 -4.49
N LEU A 149 9.17 35.01 -3.46
CA LEU A 149 7.98 34.54 -2.77
C LEU A 149 7.63 35.47 -1.63
N LYS A 150 6.34 35.74 -1.50
CA LYS A 150 5.72 36.36 -0.32
C LYS A 150 4.70 35.38 0.22
N ILE A 151 4.85 35.00 1.48
CA ILE A 151 3.99 34.01 2.13
C ILE A 151 3.36 34.64 3.36
N THR A 152 2.03 34.57 3.45
CA THR A 152 1.23 35.20 4.49
C THR A 152 0.41 34.14 5.23
N PHE A 153 0.54 34.10 6.57
CA PHE A 153 -0.39 33.40 7.45
C PHE A 153 -1.48 34.39 7.88
N GLU A 154 -2.67 34.26 7.30
CA GLU A 154 -3.79 35.20 7.47
C GLU A 154 -4.67 34.85 8.67
N ASP A 155 -4.97 35.86 9.49
CA ASP A 155 -5.82 35.76 10.68
C ASP A 155 -5.57 34.50 11.54
N PRO A 156 -4.33 34.31 12.02
CA PRO A 156 -3.92 33.08 12.69
C PRO A 156 -4.62 32.82 14.03
N ALA A 157 -5.20 33.85 14.66
CA ALA A 157 -5.93 33.76 15.92
C ALA A 157 -5.22 32.95 17.03
N GLY A 158 -3.90 33.10 17.15
CA GLY A 158 -3.09 32.41 18.15
C GLY A 158 -2.80 30.94 17.86
N ARG A 159 -2.94 30.49 16.61
CA ARG A 159 -2.71 29.10 16.21
C ARG A 159 -1.35 28.91 15.52
N GLU A 160 -0.82 27.70 15.58
CA GLU A 160 0.51 27.35 15.06
C GLU A 160 0.49 26.99 13.57
N SER A 161 1.64 27.19 12.90
CA SER A 161 1.83 26.78 11.51
C SER A 161 3.30 26.47 11.21
N TRP A 162 3.52 25.60 10.22
CA TRP A 162 4.83 25.17 9.75
C TRP A 162 4.94 25.33 8.23
N ILE A 163 6.11 25.76 7.76
CA ILE A 163 6.50 25.81 6.34
C ILE A 163 7.85 25.13 6.20
N ASP A 164 7.91 24.12 5.35
CA ASP A 164 9.09 23.25 5.23
C ASP A 164 9.81 23.36 3.88
N PHE A 165 9.07 23.79 2.85
CA PHE A 165 9.63 24.00 1.51
C PHE A 165 8.96 25.20 0.86
N ALA A 166 9.73 26.09 0.22
CA ALA A 166 9.22 27.26 -0.49
C ALA A 166 10.15 27.68 -1.63
N ASP A 167 9.79 27.35 -2.87
CA ASP A 167 10.65 27.57 -4.04
C ASP A 167 9.88 28.06 -5.28
N ILE A 168 10.63 28.59 -6.25
CA ILE A 168 10.19 28.87 -7.61
C ILE A 168 11.02 27.95 -8.50
N GLN A 169 10.39 27.19 -9.40
CA GLN A 169 11.11 26.26 -10.28
C GLN A 169 10.55 26.30 -11.71
N PRO A 170 11.38 26.08 -12.76
CA PRO A 170 10.87 25.84 -14.10
C PRO A 170 9.96 24.59 -14.08
N ALA A 171 8.97 24.54 -14.96
CA ALA A 171 7.96 23.49 -14.93
C ALA A 171 7.64 22.88 -16.30
N TYR A 172 7.16 21.64 -16.29
CA TYR A 172 6.64 20.89 -17.45
C TYR A 172 7.64 20.63 -18.60
N ASP A 173 8.94 20.56 -18.33
CA ASP A 173 9.93 20.14 -19.34
C ASP A 173 10.05 18.62 -19.43
N ALA A 174 10.52 18.12 -20.57
CA ALA A 174 10.66 16.70 -20.79
C ALA A 174 11.80 16.30 -21.75
N GLY A 175 12.42 15.17 -21.45
CA GLY A 175 13.47 14.59 -22.30
C GLY A 175 12.93 14.07 -23.63
N ILE A 176 11.89 13.25 -23.59
CA ILE A 176 11.16 12.73 -24.75
C ILE A 176 9.67 12.98 -24.57
N VAL A 177 9.02 13.56 -25.58
CA VAL A 177 7.59 13.82 -25.61
C VAL A 177 6.95 13.07 -26.78
N MET A 178 5.95 12.27 -26.49
CA MET A 178 5.18 11.48 -27.45
C MET A 178 3.70 11.78 -27.27
N ARG A 179 3.19 12.77 -28.00
CA ARG A 179 1.80 13.22 -27.92
C ARG A 179 1.29 13.61 -29.29
N GLY A 180 0.00 13.35 -29.54
CA GLY A 180 -0.72 13.77 -30.76
C GLY A 180 -1.17 15.23 -30.71
N TYR A 181 -1.18 15.85 -29.53
CA TYR A 181 -1.46 17.28 -29.34
C TYR A 181 -0.74 17.82 -28.10
N PHE A 182 -0.51 19.13 -28.09
CA PHE A 182 0.06 19.87 -26.96
C PHE A 182 -1.01 20.77 -26.35
N ASP A 183 -0.96 20.94 -25.03
CA ASP A 183 -1.91 21.79 -24.30
C ASP A 183 -1.27 22.48 -23.09
N ASN A 184 -2.01 23.45 -22.55
CA ASN A 184 -1.59 24.32 -21.46
C ASN A 184 -1.50 23.62 -20.10
N TYR A 185 -2.04 22.40 -19.96
CA TYR A 185 -2.03 21.67 -18.68
C TYR A 185 -0.83 20.75 -18.56
N ARG A 186 -0.33 20.23 -19.69
CA ARG A 186 0.66 19.14 -19.70
C ARG A 186 1.96 19.52 -20.40
N THR A 187 1.88 20.40 -21.39
CA THR A 187 3.00 20.88 -22.18
C THR A 187 2.83 22.36 -22.51
N PRO A 188 2.67 23.26 -21.51
CA PRO A 188 2.33 24.67 -21.72
C PRO A 188 3.37 25.49 -22.50
N ASP A 189 4.57 24.93 -22.68
CA ASP A 189 5.65 25.53 -23.46
C ASP A 189 5.83 24.92 -24.85
N LEU A 190 5.02 23.92 -25.21
CA LEU A 190 4.96 23.36 -26.56
C LEU A 190 3.70 23.87 -27.28
N VAL A 191 3.84 24.23 -28.56
CA VAL A 191 2.74 24.76 -29.38
C VAL A 191 2.44 23.86 -30.58
N GLY A 192 1.17 23.78 -30.99
CA GLY A 192 0.74 23.13 -32.23
C GLY A 192 0.22 21.69 -32.08
N LYS A 193 0.08 21.00 -33.22
CA LYS A 193 -0.24 19.57 -33.25
C LYS A 193 1.01 18.77 -32.92
N GLY A 194 0.84 17.73 -32.12
CA GLY A 194 1.92 16.79 -31.84
C GLY A 194 2.11 15.81 -33.00
N GLY A 195 2.89 14.76 -32.73
CA GLY A 195 3.20 13.71 -33.67
C GLY A 195 2.26 12.52 -33.58
N LYS A 196 1.94 11.90 -34.73
CA LYS A 196 1.41 10.53 -34.74
C LYS A 196 2.58 9.56 -34.78
N TRP A 197 2.55 8.53 -33.94
CA TRP A 197 3.59 7.53 -33.80
C TRP A 197 2.94 6.17 -33.52
N THR A 198 3.54 5.06 -33.98
CA THR A 198 2.99 3.70 -33.79
C THR A 198 3.98 2.72 -33.20
N ASN A 199 5.29 2.89 -33.41
CA ASN A 199 6.32 2.06 -32.80
C ASN A 199 7.52 2.96 -32.52
N PHE A 200 7.91 3.07 -31.25
CA PHE A 200 9.06 3.86 -30.86
C PHE A 200 9.88 3.10 -29.84
N THR A 201 11.16 2.92 -30.14
CA THR A 201 12.14 2.31 -29.23
C THR A 201 13.18 3.36 -28.85
N VAL A 202 13.49 3.52 -27.57
CA VAL A 202 14.67 4.24 -27.09
C VAL A 202 15.60 3.27 -26.38
N LYS A 203 16.90 3.30 -26.70
CA LYS A 203 17.85 2.33 -26.13
C LYS A 203 19.27 2.83 -25.91
N ASN A 204 20.02 2.10 -25.11
CA ASN A 204 21.48 2.21 -24.90
C ASN A 204 21.97 3.62 -24.51
N GLY A 205 21.52 4.20 -23.40
CA GLY A 205 22.04 5.50 -22.96
C GLY A 205 21.30 6.11 -21.79
N SER A 206 21.30 7.44 -21.68
CA SER A 206 20.68 8.12 -20.53
C SER A 206 19.79 9.31 -20.90
N ILE A 207 18.74 9.54 -20.10
CA ILE A 207 17.87 10.72 -20.16
C ILE A 207 17.83 11.36 -18.77
N ILE A 208 18.49 12.50 -18.60
CA ILE A 208 18.80 13.07 -17.29
C ILE A 208 18.26 14.49 -17.19
N GLU A 209 17.58 14.78 -16.09
CA GLU A 209 17.22 16.15 -15.71
C GLU A 209 18.48 16.97 -15.38
N GLY A 210 18.62 18.13 -16.05
CA GLY A 210 19.73 19.05 -15.86
C GLY A 210 19.60 19.89 -14.59
N ASN A 211 18.47 20.58 -14.43
CA ASN A 211 18.12 21.31 -13.21
C ASN A 211 16.81 20.79 -12.64
N ARG A 212 16.68 20.89 -11.31
CA ARG A 212 15.48 20.51 -10.56
C ARG A 212 14.28 21.35 -10.99
N GLY A 213 13.28 20.73 -11.62
CA GLY A 213 12.09 21.38 -12.14
C GLY A 213 10.77 20.68 -11.79
N THR A 214 9.71 21.45 -11.60
CA THR A 214 8.43 20.91 -11.15
C THR A 214 7.69 20.22 -12.30
N LYS A 215 7.15 19.02 -12.06
CA LYS A 215 6.44 18.20 -13.07
C LYS A 215 7.30 17.85 -14.30
N PHE A 216 8.61 17.78 -14.13
CA PHE A 216 9.54 17.36 -15.17
C PHE A 216 9.41 15.87 -15.48
N ARG A 217 9.60 15.48 -16.74
CA ARG A 217 9.40 14.09 -17.18
C ARG A 217 10.50 13.62 -18.10
N ALA A 218 11.26 12.58 -17.74
CA ALA A 218 12.25 12.04 -18.68
C ALA A 218 11.56 11.52 -19.96
N VAL A 219 10.42 10.83 -19.81
CA VAL A 219 9.50 10.51 -20.91
C VAL A 219 8.07 10.89 -20.55
N SER A 220 7.41 11.66 -21.42
CA SER A 220 6.00 12.05 -21.32
C SER A 220 5.23 11.53 -22.53
N LYS A 221 4.40 10.50 -22.30
CA LYS A 221 3.54 9.87 -23.30
C LYS A 221 2.09 10.26 -23.05
N GLY A 222 1.34 10.51 -24.11
CA GLY A 222 -0.10 10.66 -24.03
C GLY A 222 -0.76 10.70 -25.40
N SER A 223 -2.09 10.63 -25.43
CA SER A 223 -2.97 10.61 -26.62
C SER A 223 -3.10 9.27 -27.35
N THR A 224 -4.24 9.12 -28.04
CA THR A 224 -4.92 7.91 -28.56
C THR A 224 -4.21 7.04 -29.60
N ASN A 225 -2.90 7.21 -29.81
CA ASN A 225 -2.16 6.31 -30.69
C ASN A 225 -1.62 5.14 -29.88
N LYS A 226 -2.30 3.98 -29.96
CA LYS A 226 -1.96 2.71 -29.26
C LYS A 226 -0.67 2.05 -29.75
N GLY A 227 0.31 2.84 -30.15
CA GLY A 227 1.59 2.37 -30.62
C GLY A 227 2.40 1.70 -29.52
N ARG A 228 3.29 0.77 -29.89
CA ARG A 228 4.22 0.13 -28.95
C ARG A 228 5.34 1.09 -28.60
N PHE A 229 5.54 1.35 -27.32
CA PHE A 229 6.73 2.02 -26.81
C PHE A 229 7.66 1.00 -26.17
N GLU A 230 8.95 1.07 -26.47
CA GLU A 230 9.97 0.23 -25.85
C GLU A 230 11.13 1.06 -25.31
N MET A 231 11.56 0.74 -24.09
CA MET A 231 12.75 1.30 -23.45
C MET A 231 13.68 0.16 -23.03
N ASP A 232 14.85 0.09 -23.65
CA ASP A 232 15.84 -0.99 -23.50
C ASP A 232 17.20 -0.42 -23.06
N ARG A 233 17.72 -0.82 -21.90
CA ARG A 233 19.06 -0.38 -21.42
C ARG A 233 19.22 1.14 -21.39
N VAL A 234 18.21 1.82 -20.84
CA VAL A 234 18.22 3.27 -20.63
C VAL A 234 18.29 3.59 -19.15
N THR A 235 19.10 4.58 -18.77
CA THR A 235 19.08 5.17 -17.43
C THR A 235 18.34 6.51 -17.46
N THR A 236 17.36 6.68 -16.59
CA THR A 236 16.66 7.95 -16.41
C THR A 236 16.93 8.53 -15.03
N ARG A 237 17.02 9.86 -14.92
CA ARG A 237 17.18 10.53 -13.63
C ARG A 237 16.34 11.79 -13.55
N VAL A 238 15.54 11.90 -12.48
CA VAL A 238 14.77 13.10 -12.13
C VAL A 238 14.82 13.39 -10.62
N SER A 239 14.63 14.64 -10.21
CA SER A 239 14.79 15.16 -8.85
C SER A 239 13.81 16.30 -8.49
N GLY A 240 13.15 16.91 -9.47
CA GLY A 240 12.15 17.96 -9.28
C GLY A 240 10.91 17.54 -8.52
N ILE A 241 10.15 18.49 -7.97
CA ILE A 241 8.85 18.17 -7.33
C ILE A 241 7.90 17.60 -8.39
N ASP A 242 7.13 16.57 -8.06
CA ASP A 242 6.22 15.88 -9.01
C ASP A 242 6.92 15.38 -10.30
N ALA A 243 8.24 15.20 -10.28
CA ALA A 243 8.96 14.73 -11.47
C ALA A 243 8.84 13.20 -11.64
N SER A 244 8.75 12.74 -12.89
CA SER A 244 8.58 11.34 -13.24
C SER A 244 9.61 10.89 -14.26
N ASN A 245 10.06 9.65 -14.15
CA ASN A 245 10.95 9.05 -15.13
C ASN A 245 10.16 8.64 -16.38
N PHE A 246 8.97 8.07 -16.19
CA PHE A 246 8.10 7.64 -17.27
C PHE A 246 6.65 7.91 -16.91
N TRP A 247 5.94 8.69 -17.72
CA TRP A 247 4.56 9.06 -17.44
C TRP A 247 3.67 8.88 -18.67
N VAL A 248 2.65 8.05 -18.51
CA VAL A 248 1.64 7.76 -19.53
C VAL A 248 0.29 8.30 -19.11
N GLU A 249 -0.47 8.77 -20.09
CA GLU A 249 -1.83 9.27 -19.88
C GLU A 249 -2.76 8.83 -21.02
N TYR A 250 -3.84 8.15 -20.65
CA TYR A 250 -4.88 7.62 -21.54
C TYR A 250 -4.32 6.75 -22.69
N ASP A 251 -3.26 5.98 -22.42
CA ASP A 251 -2.55 5.19 -23.43
C ASP A 251 -1.88 3.97 -22.77
N GLY A 252 -1.33 3.04 -23.56
CA GLY A 252 -0.79 1.75 -23.10
C GLY A 252 0.29 1.18 -24.03
N ASN A 253 0.46 -0.14 -24.02
CA ASN A 253 1.39 -0.88 -24.88
C ASN A 253 2.86 -0.46 -24.70
N ASN A 254 3.33 -0.48 -23.47
CA ASN A 254 4.68 -0.07 -23.10
C ASN A 254 5.49 -1.29 -22.64
N VAL A 255 6.73 -1.40 -23.10
CA VAL A 255 7.69 -2.42 -22.66
C VAL A 255 8.92 -1.72 -22.12
N LEU A 256 9.09 -1.73 -20.80
CA LEU A 256 10.25 -1.14 -20.14
C LEU A 256 11.14 -2.26 -19.62
N HIS A 257 12.36 -2.39 -20.14
CA HIS A 257 13.22 -3.48 -19.71
C HIS A 257 14.71 -3.16 -19.66
N ASP A 258 15.41 -3.94 -18.82
CA ASP A 258 16.86 -3.87 -18.61
C ASP A 258 17.36 -2.43 -18.34
N SER A 259 16.50 -1.61 -17.71
CA SER A 259 16.66 -0.16 -17.58
C SER A 259 16.73 0.28 -16.11
N THR A 260 17.24 1.49 -15.88
CA THR A 260 17.38 2.06 -14.53
C THR A 260 16.62 3.38 -14.43
N PHE A 261 15.79 3.52 -13.40
CA PHE A 261 14.95 4.68 -13.13
C PHE A 261 15.34 5.27 -11.77
N ILE A 262 16.09 6.36 -11.79
CA ILE A 262 16.53 7.07 -10.58
C ILE A 262 15.59 8.24 -10.34
N ASN A 263 14.97 8.28 -9.18
CA ASN A 263 14.04 9.33 -8.79
C ASN A 263 14.42 9.84 -7.40
N THR A 264 14.87 11.10 -7.31
CA THR A 264 15.22 11.73 -6.03
C THR A 264 14.24 12.85 -5.69
N VAL A 265 12.99 12.72 -6.14
CA VAL A 265 11.91 13.67 -5.84
C VAL A 265 11.72 13.77 -4.32
N PRO A 266 11.91 14.95 -3.71
CA PRO A 266 11.82 15.07 -2.26
C PRO A 266 10.38 15.14 -1.76
N ALA A 267 9.45 15.63 -2.60
CA ALA A 267 8.04 15.77 -2.23
C ALA A 267 7.11 15.80 -3.46
N VAL A 268 5.81 15.59 -3.21
CA VAL A 268 4.74 15.68 -4.21
C VAL A 268 3.72 16.76 -3.84
N ILE A 269 3.12 17.41 -4.85
CA ILE A 269 2.14 18.49 -4.69
C ILE A 269 0.89 17.99 -3.96
N ASN A 270 0.34 16.86 -4.42
CA ASN A 270 -0.83 16.23 -3.84
C ASN A 270 -0.45 14.88 -3.25
N ARG A 271 -0.26 14.84 -1.94
CA ARG A 271 0.14 13.64 -1.18
C ARG A 271 -0.92 12.52 -1.19
N MET A 272 -2.17 12.87 -1.53
CA MET A 272 -3.28 11.93 -1.66
C MET A 272 -3.49 11.44 -3.11
N SER A 273 -2.92 12.11 -4.13
CA SER A 273 -3.09 11.70 -5.53
C SER A 273 -2.23 10.48 -5.86
N LEU A 274 -2.74 9.65 -6.77
CA LEU A 274 -2.04 8.48 -7.31
C LEU A 274 -1.34 8.75 -8.66
N ASP A 275 -1.32 10.01 -9.10
CA ASP A 275 -0.90 10.39 -10.45
C ASP A 275 0.60 10.74 -10.54
N ASN A 276 1.28 10.82 -9.38
CA ASN A 276 2.64 11.31 -9.22
C ASN A 276 3.60 10.19 -8.77
N PHE A 277 3.98 9.32 -9.71
CA PHE A 277 4.94 8.24 -9.48
C PHE A 277 6.17 8.38 -10.39
N PRO A 278 7.32 7.80 -10.03
CA PRO A 278 8.44 7.68 -10.96
C PRO A 278 8.02 7.05 -12.28
N ILE A 279 7.17 6.01 -12.21
CA ILE A 279 6.61 5.32 -13.37
C ILE A 279 5.09 5.29 -13.27
N ASN A 280 4.40 5.87 -14.25
CA ASN A 280 2.99 5.60 -14.55
C ASN A 280 2.93 4.85 -15.89
N ILE A 281 2.57 3.57 -15.85
CA ILE A 281 2.92 2.60 -16.92
C ILE A 281 1.90 2.47 -18.04
N GLY A 282 0.61 2.77 -17.81
CA GLY A 282 -0.46 2.52 -18.79
C GLY A 282 -0.86 1.04 -18.94
N SER A 283 -2.03 0.77 -19.53
CA SER A 283 -2.53 -0.60 -19.79
C SER A 283 -1.71 -1.39 -20.80
N ASP A 284 -1.94 -2.71 -20.87
CA ASP A 284 -1.34 -3.63 -21.85
C ASP A 284 0.19 -3.52 -21.88
N SER A 285 0.81 -3.41 -20.70
CA SER A 285 2.22 -3.02 -20.56
C SER A 285 3.00 -4.00 -19.71
N GLU A 286 4.31 -4.06 -19.95
CA GLU A 286 5.24 -4.90 -19.22
C GLU A 286 6.45 -4.10 -18.75
N ILE A 287 6.86 -4.31 -17.51
CA ILE A 287 8.11 -3.79 -16.97
C ILE A 287 8.91 -4.92 -16.31
N TYR A 288 10.14 -5.15 -16.80
CA TYR A 288 10.95 -6.24 -16.30
C TYR A 288 12.45 -6.01 -16.31
N ASN A 289 13.17 -6.72 -15.44
CA ASN A 289 14.64 -6.59 -15.28
C ASN A 289 15.11 -5.15 -15.04
N CYS A 290 14.26 -4.29 -14.47
CA CYS A 290 14.59 -2.90 -14.21
C CYS A 290 15.01 -2.66 -12.76
N THR A 291 15.78 -1.59 -12.55
CA THR A 291 15.99 -1.02 -11.22
C THR A 291 15.22 0.29 -11.10
N ILE A 292 14.34 0.38 -10.11
CA ILE A 292 13.61 1.60 -9.74
C ILE A 292 14.16 2.04 -8.38
N ASP A 293 14.90 3.16 -8.35
CA ASP A 293 15.58 3.67 -7.17
C ASP A 293 15.08 5.07 -6.79
N GLY A 294 14.44 5.13 -5.64
CA GLY A 294 13.94 6.31 -4.97
C GLY A 294 12.50 6.65 -5.33
N GLY A 295 12.18 7.94 -5.19
CA GLY A 295 10.84 8.46 -5.32
C GLY A 295 9.94 8.19 -4.11
N GLN A 296 8.82 8.90 -4.08
CA GLN A 296 7.79 8.72 -3.07
C GLN A 296 7.09 7.35 -3.22
N GLY A 297 6.99 6.82 -4.44
CA GLY A 297 6.53 5.47 -4.77
C GLY A 297 7.38 4.87 -5.89
N GLY A 298 7.01 3.72 -6.44
CA GLY A 298 7.74 3.08 -7.54
C GLY A 298 6.99 3.13 -8.87
N ILE A 299 5.97 2.26 -9.00
CA ILE A 299 5.18 2.08 -10.22
C ILE A 299 3.69 2.23 -9.90
N SER A 300 2.98 3.07 -10.64
CA SER A 300 1.52 3.15 -10.61
C SER A 300 0.93 2.45 -11.84
N ALA A 301 0.02 1.50 -11.59
CA ALA A 301 -0.86 0.87 -12.56
C ALA A 301 -2.33 1.21 -12.27
N SER A 302 -2.57 2.37 -11.65
CA SER A 302 -3.91 2.87 -11.31
C SER A 302 -4.71 3.21 -12.56
N GLY A 303 -5.94 2.71 -12.66
CA GLY A 303 -6.82 2.88 -13.81
C GLY A 303 -6.41 2.04 -15.03
N GLN A 304 -5.49 1.09 -14.86
CA GLN A 304 -4.90 0.31 -15.94
C GLN A 304 -5.31 -1.17 -15.86
N SER A 305 -5.20 -1.85 -16.99
CA SER A 305 -5.45 -3.29 -17.10
C SER A 305 -4.35 -4.01 -17.87
N ASN A 306 -4.20 -5.32 -17.64
CA ASN A 306 -3.22 -6.17 -18.32
C ASN A 306 -1.78 -5.66 -18.16
N VAL A 307 -1.35 -5.45 -16.91
CA VAL A 307 0.00 -4.96 -16.62
C VAL A 307 0.81 -6.04 -15.92
N VAL A 308 2.02 -6.31 -16.42
CA VAL A 308 2.95 -7.28 -15.82
C VAL A 308 4.20 -6.58 -15.32
N ILE A 309 4.47 -6.69 -14.02
CA ILE A 309 5.61 -6.11 -13.32
C ILE A 309 6.44 -7.26 -12.76
N ARG A 310 7.57 -7.59 -13.39
CA ARG A 310 8.36 -8.77 -13.00
C ARG A 310 9.88 -8.62 -13.00
N ASN A 311 10.57 -9.40 -12.17
CA ASN A 311 12.05 -9.42 -12.14
C ASN A 311 12.69 -8.03 -11.89
N ASN A 312 11.99 -7.10 -11.25
CA ASN A 312 12.51 -5.76 -10.98
C ASN A 312 13.11 -5.68 -9.57
N THR A 313 14.07 -4.78 -9.40
CA THR A 313 14.48 -4.28 -8.08
C THR A 313 13.78 -2.95 -7.84
N ILE A 314 12.97 -2.84 -6.79
CA ILE A 314 12.22 -1.63 -6.46
C ILE A 314 12.62 -1.14 -5.08
N LYS A 315 13.13 0.08 -5.01
CA LYS A 315 13.56 0.73 -3.76
C LYS A 315 12.94 2.11 -3.70
N ILE A 316 12.00 2.34 -2.78
CA ILE A 316 11.36 3.66 -2.62
C ILE A 316 11.85 4.39 -1.37
N ARG A 317 11.64 5.71 -1.33
CA ARG A 317 11.86 6.59 -0.17
C ARG A 317 10.57 7.34 0.14
N ALA A 318 9.52 6.61 0.50
CA ALA A 318 8.21 7.21 0.74
C ALA A 318 8.23 8.08 1.99
N THR A 319 7.68 9.29 1.89
CA THR A 319 7.24 10.12 3.00
C THR A 319 5.75 10.46 2.88
N ALA A 320 5.11 10.19 1.75
CA ALA A 320 3.69 10.38 1.47
C ALA A 320 2.87 9.08 1.62
N THR A 321 1.63 9.19 2.10
CA THR A 321 0.82 8.06 2.59
C THR A 321 0.40 7.05 1.51
N ASN A 322 0.11 7.52 0.29
CA ASN A 322 -0.49 6.69 -0.77
C ASN A 322 0.50 6.13 -1.80
N HIS A 323 1.80 6.35 -1.60
CA HIS A 323 2.81 5.98 -2.60
C HIS A 323 3.53 4.68 -2.19
N TYR A 324 3.21 3.60 -2.92
CA TYR A 324 3.74 2.25 -2.67
C TYR A 324 4.81 1.92 -3.72
N SER A 325 5.56 0.84 -3.49
CA SER A 325 6.48 0.30 -4.50
C SER A 325 5.73 -0.07 -5.78
N VAL A 326 4.52 -0.63 -5.62
CA VAL A 326 3.52 -0.74 -6.69
C VAL A 326 2.15 -0.34 -6.15
N THR A 327 1.44 0.52 -6.88
CA THR A 327 0.06 0.94 -6.54
C THR A 327 -0.92 0.63 -7.67
N THR A 328 -2.07 0.08 -7.32
CA THR A 328 -3.23 -0.06 -8.20
C THR A 328 -4.46 0.61 -7.59
N TYR A 329 -5.41 1.01 -8.44
CA TYR A 329 -6.72 1.59 -8.08
C TYR A 329 -7.59 1.54 -9.33
N LYS A 330 -8.76 0.90 -9.27
CA LYS A 330 -9.63 0.64 -10.44
C LYS A 330 -8.86 -0.06 -11.57
N SER A 331 -8.31 -1.22 -11.26
CA SER A 331 -7.39 -1.95 -12.12
C SER A 331 -7.83 -3.40 -12.31
N ASP A 332 -7.44 -4.02 -13.41
CA ASP A 332 -7.81 -5.41 -13.70
C ASP A 332 -6.62 -6.18 -14.29
N ASN A 333 -6.46 -7.44 -13.90
CA ASN A 333 -5.40 -8.31 -14.42
C ASN A 333 -3.99 -7.68 -14.29
N ILE A 334 -3.64 -7.27 -13.06
CA ILE A 334 -2.31 -6.76 -12.70
C ILE A 334 -1.50 -7.89 -12.09
N ILE A 335 -0.33 -8.19 -12.67
CA ILE A 335 0.54 -9.28 -12.21
C ILE A 335 1.84 -8.68 -11.69
N VAL A 336 2.05 -8.73 -10.38
CA VAL A 336 3.29 -8.31 -9.72
C VAL A 336 4.03 -9.55 -9.25
N ARG A 337 5.09 -9.96 -9.95
CA ARG A 337 5.77 -11.22 -9.63
C ARG A 337 7.27 -11.23 -9.74
N ASP A 338 7.93 -12.09 -8.98
CA ASP A 338 9.37 -12.33 -9.09
C ASP A 338 10.21 -11.05 -8.86
N ASN A 339 9.69 -10.04 -8.13
CA ASN A 339 10.39 -8.78 -7.86
C ASN A 339 11.14 -8.83 -6.51
N HIS A 340 12.20 -8.04 -6.41
CA HIS A 340 12.89 -7.74 -5.16
C HIS A 340 12.54 -6.32 -4.70
N ILE A 341 11.68 -6.22 -3.69
CA ILE A 341 11.17 -4.96 -3.14
C ILE A 341 11.90 -4.69 -1.83
N GLN A 342 12.81 -3.74 -1.85
CA GLN A 342 13.65 -3.35 -0.71
C GLN A 342 13.61 -1.83 -0.54
N SER A 343 12.55 -1.35 0.08
CA SER A 343 12.36 0.07 0.35
C SER A 343 13.46 0.59 1.28
N TYR A 344 13.98 1.79 1.03
CA TYR A 344 14.73 2.51 2.06
C TYR A 344 13.81 2.84 3.24
N GLN A 345 12.58 3.23 2.91
CA GLN A 345 11.46 3.44 3.82
C GLN A 345 10.16 3.44 2.99
N GLY A 346 9.08 2.89 3.53
CA GLY A 346 7.77 2.92 2.90
C GLY A 346 7.25 1.55 2.44
N PRO A 347 5.99 1.52 1.99
CA PRO A 347 5.25 0.27 1.82
C PRO A 347 5.56 -0.46 0.50
N GLY A 348 5.19 -1.75 0.46
CA GLY A 348 5.43 -2.64 -0.68
C GLY A 348 4.38 -2.49 -1.77
N VAL A 349 3.40 -3.39 -1.86
CA VAL A 349 2.38 -3.39 -2.93
C VAL A 349 1.00 -3.04 -2.36
N LEU A 350 0.25 -2.19 -3.06
CA LEU A 350 -1.15 -1.88 -2.77
C LEU A 350 -2.05 -2.35 -3.92
N PHE A 351 -2.98 -3.25 -3.61
CA PHE A 351 -4.20 -3.46 -4.38
C PHE A 351 -5.34 -2.65 -3.76
N SER A 352 -5.68 -1.50 -4.39
CA SER A 352 -6.74 -0.60 -3.92
C SER A 352 -8.08 -0.88 -4.59
N ILE A 353 -9.10 -0.07 -4.25
CA ILE A 353 -10.51 -0.12 -4.71
C ILE A 353 -10.64 -0.65 -6.13
N ASN A 354 -11.53 -1.61 -6.33
CA ASN A 354 -11.80 -2.22 -7.64
C ASN A 354 -10.52 -2.68 -8.35
N THR A 355 -9.62 -3.34 -7.61
CA THR A 355 -8.55 -4.13 -8.22
C THR A 355 -9.00 -5.57 -8.27
N THR A 356 -9.12 -6.13 -9.47
CA THR A 356 -9.67 -7.47 -9.67
C THR A 356 -8.79 -8.36 -10.53
N ASN A 357 -9.00 -9.68 -10.43
CA ASN A 357 -8.33 -10.70 -11.24
C ASN A 357 -6.80 -10.59 -11.23
N SER A 358 -6.22 -10.07 -10.15
CA SER A 358 -4.81 -9.67 -10.09
C SER A 358 -3.99 -10.60 -9.18
N GLU A 359 -2.67 -10.58 -9.36
CA GLU A 359 -1.74 -11.47 -8.67
C GLU A 359 -0.56 -10.73 -8.04
N ILE A 360 -0.17 -11.14 -6.82
CA ILE A 360 1.11 -10.79 -6.19
C ILE A 360 1.82 -12.10 -5.86
N ALA A 361 2.85 -12.47 -6.63
CA ALA A 361 3.42 -13.81 -6.58
C ALA A 361 4.95 -13.84 -6.53
N ASN A 362 5.57 -14.73 -5.74
CA ASN A 362 7.02 -14.98 -5.78
C ASN A 362 7.90 -13.74 -5.51
N ASN A 363 7.39 -12.69 -4.86
CA ASN A 363 8.18 -11.50 -4.58
C ASN A 363 8.93 -11.65 -3.26
N THR A 364 10.09 -10.99 -3.16
CA THR A 364 10.80 -10.78 -1.90
C THR A 364 10.57 -9.35 -1.42
N PHE A 365 10.12 -9.21 -0.18
CA PHE A 365 9.93 -7.93 0.49
C PHE A 365 10.87 -7.79 1.67
N ILE A 366 11.62 -6.69 1.69
CA ILE A 366 12.39 -6.21 2.83
C ILE A 366 11.86 -4.81 3.15
N ILE A 367 10.96 -4.74 4.13
CA ILE A 367 10.22 -3.52 4.45
C ILE A 367 10.88 -2.80 5.63
N ASN A 368 11.11 -1.50 5.41
CA ASN A 368 11.54 -0.56 6.44
C ASN A 368 10.40 0.42 6.72
N PRO A 369 10.14 0.77 7.99
CA PRO A 369 9.04 1.65 8.36
C PRO A 369 9.14 2.99 7.64
N MET A 370 8.00 3.51 7.19
CA MET A 370 7.91 4.89 6.75
C MET A 370 8.18 5.82 7.94
N PRO A 371 8.89 6.94 7.76
CA PRO A 371 9.03 7.92 8.83
C PRO A 371 7.68 8.53 9.20
N PHE A 372 7.68 9.32 10.27
CA PHE A 372 6.53 10.11 10.66
C PHE A 372 6.00 10.93 9.47
N SER A 373 4.68 10.90 9.28
CA SER A 373 4.02 11.64 8.21
C SER A 373 3.29 12.84 8.81
N PRO A 374 3.63 14.05 8.36
CA PRO A 374 2.85 15.27 8.61
C PRO A 374 1.39 15.18 8.21
N GLU A 375 0.96 14.18 7.44
CA GLU A 375 -0.45 13.98 7.15
C GLU A 375 -1.21 13.36 8.34
N TYR A 376 -0.56 12.49 9.13
CA TYR A 376 -1.17 11.68 10.18
C TYR A 376 -0.31 11.62 11.45
N HIS A 377 -0.71 12.37 12.48
CA HIS A 377 0.07 12.58 13.71
C HIS A 377 0.23 11.37 14.65
N SER A 378 -0.54 10.31 14.47
CA SER A 378 -0.49 9.11 15.33
C SER A 378 0.48 8.03 14.82
N GLY A 379 1.14 8.26 13.68
CA GLY A 379 1.92 7.25 12.97
C GLY A 379 1.10 6.54 11.89
N LEU A 380 1.81 5.92 10.94
CA LEU A 380 1.26 5.17 9.82
C LEU A 380 1.76 3.74 9.81
N THR A 381 0.91 2.82 9.37
CA THR A 381 1.33 1.44 9.13
C THR A 381 2.09 1.35 7.81
N THR A 382 3.19 0.60 7.83
CA THR A 382 4.01 0.33 6.64
C THR A 382 3.82 -1.13 6.21
N PRO A 383 2.80 -1.42 5.38
CA PRO A 383 2.54 -2.79 4.92
C PRO A 383 3.50 -3.24 3.82
N ALA A 384 3.88 -4.52 3.85
CA ALA A 384 4.49 -5.19 2.71
C ALA A 384 3.47 -5.38 1.59
N ILE A 385 2.29 -5.87 1.94
CA ILE A 385 1.16 -6.03 1.02
C ILE A 385 -0.09 -5.44 1.66
N ARG A 386 -0.76 -4.54 0.95
CA ARG A 386 -2.07 -4.00 1.33
C ARG A 386 -3.11 -4.38 0.29
N VAL A 387 -4.20 -4.97 0.75
CA VAL A 387 -5.38 -5.25 -0.09
C VAL A 387 -6.54 -4.50 0.54
N SER A 388 -7.06 -3.51 -0.19
CA SER A 388 -8.06 -2.61 0.37
C SER A 388 -9.02 -2.09 -0.68
N ASP A 389 -10.29 -2.03 -0.32
CA ASP A 389 -11.30 -1.20 -0.97
C ASP A 389 -11.89 -0.19 0.03
N TYR A 390 -11.23 -0.01 1.18
CA TYR A 390 -11.68 0.79 2.32
C TYR A 390 -13.06 0.38 2.85
N ASN A 391 -13.40 -0.91 2.74
CA ASN A 391 -14.68 -1.48 3.16
C ASN A 391 -15.88 -0.79 2.51
N VAL A 392 -15.75 -0.45 1.22
CA VAL A 392 -16.89 0.06 0.44
C VAL A 392 -18.03 -0.94 0.47
N SER A 393 -19.26 -0.42 0.48
CA SER A 393 -20.49 -1.23 0.42
C SER A 393 -20.93 -1.55 -1.00
N ASP A 394 -20.48 -0.76 -1.98
CA ASP A 394 -20.77 -0.97 -3.40
C ASP A 394 -19.95 -2.15 -3.95
N VAL A 395 -20.64 -3.22 -4.32
CA VAL A 395 -20.04 -4.45 -4.89
C VAL A 395 -19.22 -4.16 -6.14
N SER A 396 -19.61 -3.16 -6.96
CA SER A 396 -18.85 -2.78 -8.15
C SER A 396 -17.49 -2.14 -7.84
N MET A 397 -17.23 -1.84 -6.57
CA MET A 397 -15.99 -1.25 -6.07
C MET A 397 -15.14 -2.23 -5.26
N TYR A 398 -15.55 -3.49 -5.15
CA TYR A 398 -14.82 -4.50 -4.37
C TYR A 398 -13.45 -4.78 -4.96
N THR A 399 -12.47 -4.93 -4.08
CA THR A 399 -11.16 -5.48 -4.43
C THR A 399 -11.24 -6.99 -4.25
N GLU A 400 -11.38 -7.76 -5.33
CA GLU A 400 -11.73 -9.18 -5.26
C GLU A 400 -11.12 -10.04 -6.37
N ASN A 401 -11.21 -11.37 -6.18
CA ASN A 401 -10.64 -12.36 -7.08
C ASN A 401 -9.12 -12.19 -7.29
N ASN A 402 -8.42 -11.71 -6.26
CA ASN A 402 -6.97 -11.57 -6.29
C ASN A 402 -6.29 -12.73 -5.56
N ARG A 403 -5.13 -13.12 -6.07
CA ARG A 403 -4.30 -14.22 -5.54
C ARG A 403 -2.94 -13.70 -5.10
N ILE A 404 -2.63 -13.86 -3.83
CA ILE A 404 -1.39 -13.38 -3.20
C ILE A 404 -0.63 -14.58 -2.66
N TYR A 405 0.46 -14.99 -3.32
CA TYR A 405 1.09 -16.26 -2.99
C TYR A 405 2.60 -16.38 -3.16
N ASN A 406 3.19 -17.32 -2.42
CA ASN A 406 4.62 -17.64 -2.49
C ASN A 406 5.54 -16.42 -2.30
N ASN A 407 5.08 -15.39 -1.60
CA ASN A 407 5.89 -14.21 -1.29
C ASN A 407 6.70 -14.43 -0.01
N THR A 408 7.91 -13.88 0.04
CA THR A 408 8.73 -13.83 1.26
C THR A 408 8.78 -12.41 1.77
N ILE A 409 8.30 -12.18 2.99
CA ILE A 409 8.23 -10.87 3.63
C ILE A 409 9.10 -10.85 4.88
N SER A 410 9.97 -9.84 4.97
CA SER A 410 10.80 -9.59 6.14
C SER A 410 10.88 -8.11 6.49
N GLY A 411 11.12 -7.80 7.77
CA GLY A 411 11.26 -6.43 8.23
C GLY A 411 11.59 -6.33 9.72
N THR A 412 12.19 -5.22 10.13
CA THR A 412 12.45 -4.89 11.52
C THR A 412 12.02 -3.45 11.77
N VAL A 413 11.36 -3.21 12.90
CA VAL A 413 10.89 -1.88 13.29
C VAL A 413 11.35 -1.54 14.70
N ARG A 414 11.53 -0.25 14.93
CA ARG A 414 11.80 0.36 16.23
C ARG A 414 11.12 1.71 16.28
N SER A 415 10.84 2.20 17.48
CA SER A 415 10.35 3.55 17.69
C SER A 415 11.38 4.56 17.19
N SER A 416 10.88 5.68 16.66
CA SER A 416 11.74 6.76 16.20
C SER A 416 12.10 7.67 17.37
N PRO A 417 13.40 7.85 17.70
CA PRO A 417 13.81 8.81 18.72
C PRO A 417 13.43 10.25 18.36
N LYS A 418 13.38 10.58 17.05
CA LYS A 418 12.98 11.90 16.54
C LYS A 418 11.47 12.16 16.75
N PHE A 419 10.64 11.10 16.84
CA PHE A 419 9.18 11.21 16.99
C PHE A 419 8.67 10.25 18.08
N PRO A 420 8.96 10.51 19.37
CA PRO A 420 8.69 9.57 20.45
C PRO A 420 7.19 9.35 20.73
N SER A 421 6.31 10.23 20.23
CA SER A 421 4.85 10.10 20.31
C SER A 421 4.23 9.32 19.14
N SER A 422 5.00 9.04 18.08
CA SER A 422 4.53 8.32 16.90
C SER A 422 4.77 6.83 17.05
N THR A 423 3.74 6.03 16.76
CA THR A 423 3.90 4.58 16.64
C THR A 423 4.47 4.24 15.26
N SER A 424 5.65 3.63 15.22
CA SER A 424 6.21 3.08 13.98
C SER A 424 5.74 1.64 13.83
N SER A 425 5.09 1.33 12.70
CA SER A 425 4.51 -0.01 12.51
C SER A 425 4.90 -0.60 11.15
N ILE A 426 5.35 -1.85 11.15
CA ILE A 426 5.50 -2.67 9.95
C ILE A 426 4.45 -3.79 9.96
N VAL A 427 3.87 -4.05 8.80
CA VAL A 427 2.79 -5.02 8.64
C VAL A 427 3.11 -5.99 7.50
N GLY A 428 2.87 -7.28 7.69
CA GLY A 428 2.94 -8.26 6.59
C GLY A 428 1.80 -8.02 5.59
N PHE A 429 0.58 -8.33 6.03
CA PHE A 429 -0.66 -8.10 5.28
C PHE A 429 -1.56 -7.08 5.98
N HIS A 430 -1.89 -5.99 5.29
CA HIS A 430 -2.89 -5.01 5.77
C HIS A 430 -4.15 -5.13 4.92
N LEU A 431 -5.25 -5.52 5.55
CA LEU A 431 -6.48 -5.92 4.87
C LEU A 431 -7.61 -4.96 5.26
N SER A 432 -8.28 -4.40 4.26
CA SER A 432 -9.50 -3.61 4.45
C SER A 432 -10.37 -3.72 3.21
N THR A 433 -10.96 -4.90 3.02
CA THR A 433 -11.71 -5.27 1.83
C THR A 433 -13.07 -5.88 2.17
N SER A 434 -14.02 -5.67 1.28
CA SER A 434 -15.33 -6.32 1.26
C SER A 434 -15.37 -7.51 0.28
N GLY A 435 -14.40 -7.60 -0.63
CA GLY A 435 -14.28 -8.65 -1.65
C GLY A 435 -13.57 -9.92 -1.18
N VAL A 436 -13.75 -11.02 -1.91
CA VAL A 436 -13.08 -12.31 -1.62
C VAL A 436 -11.71 -12.36 -2.28
N ASN A 437 -10.67 -12.65 -1.50
CA ASN A 437 -9.29 -12.78 -1.96
C ASN A 437 -8.61 -14.00 -1.34
N GLU A 438 -7.54 -14.50 -1.97
CA GLU A 438 -6.78 -15.65 -1.52
C GLU A 438 -5.32 -15.31 -1.21
N TYR A 439 -4.82 -15.80 -0.09
CA TYR A 439 -3.47 -15.57 0.41
C TYR A 439 -2.83 -16.91 0.76
N TYR A 440 -1.88 -17.41 -0.02
CA TYR A 440 -1.37 -18.76 0.23
C TYR A 440 0.12 -18.98 0.00
N ASP A 441 0.69 -19.94 0.74
CA ASP A 441 2.10 -20.33 0.67
C ASP A 441 3.08 -19.16 0.88
N ASN A 442 2.65 -18.05 1.52
CA ASN A 442 3.52 -16.93 1.83
C ASN A 442 4.30 -17.17 3.12
N THR A 443 5.48 -16.56 3.22
CA THR A 443 6.33 -16.57 4.41
C THR A 443 6.51 -15.15 4.93
N VAL A 444 6.08 -14.88 6.16
CA VAL A 444 6.23 -13.58 6.84
C VAL A 444 7.10 -13.73 8.08
N ARG A 445 8.17 -12.94 8.17
CA ARG A 445 9.04 -12.83 9.35
C ARG A 445 9.34 -11.38 9.68
N ILE A 446 8.61 -10.81 10.63
CA ILE A 446 8.78 -9.41 11.02
C ILE A 446 9.01 -9.30 12.51
N LYS A 447 9.71 -8.26 12.96
CA LYS A 447 9.98 -8.07 14.39
C LYS A 447 10.04 -6.60 14.80
N THR A 448 9.76 -6.34 16.07
CA THR A 448 10.03 -5.08 16.74
C THR A 448 11.25 -5.19 17.65
N GLU A 449 11.99 -4.11 17.82
CA GLU A 449 13.13 -4.01 18.75
C GLU A 449 12.74 -3.35 20.08
N ASP A 450 11.57 -2.70 20.15
CA ASP A 450 11.06 -2.06 21.36
C ASP A 450 9.52 -2.16 21.49
N ASP A 451 9.02 -1.71 22.63
CA ASP A 451 7.61 -1.80 23.03
C ASP A 451 6.71 -0.68 22.51
N LYS A 452 7.31 0.32 21.83
CA LYS A 452 6.61 1.48 21.25
C LYS A 452 6.41 1.35 19.74
N ALA A 453 7.03 0.36 19.11
CA ALA A 453 6.85 0.02 17.71
C ALA A 453 6.10 -1.32 17.52
N GLU A 454 5.45 -1.45 16.36
CA GLU A 454 4.54 -2.57 16.08
C GLU A 454 4.99 -3.42 14.90
N ALA A 455 5.13 -4.72 15.12
CA ALA A 455 5.35 -5.70 14.07
C ALA A 455 4.16 -6.67 14.03
N ILE A 456 3.32 -6.55 12.98
CA ILE A 456 2.03 -7.24 12.90
C ILE A 456 1.95 -8.08 11.62
N ALA A 457 1.88 -9.42 11.72
CA ALA A 457 1.96 -10.23 10.50
C ALA A 457 0.67 -10.11 9.66
N ILE A 458 -0.49 -10.10 10.31
CA ILE A 458 -1.81 -9.84 9.70
C ILE A 458 -2.50 -8.70 10.46
N TYR A 459 -2.82 -7.62 9.76
CA TYR A 459 -3.60 -6.49 10.27
C TYR A 459 -4.94 -6.45 9.54
N GLY A 460 -5.95 -7.11 10.13
CA GLY A 460 -7.27 -7.33 9.57
C GLY A 460 -8.25 -6.22 9.99
N ALA A 461 -8.76 -5.49 9.01
CA ALA A 461 -9.81 -4.48 9.13
C ALA A 461 -10.76 -4.61 7.93
N ALA A 462 -11.13 -5.84 7.59
CA ALA A 462 -11.87 -6.20 6.39
C ALA A 462 -13.19 -6.89 6.75
N SER A 463 -14.31 -6.43 6.20
CA SER A 463 -15.60 -7.14 6.38
C SER A 463 -15.58 -8.56 5.79
N ASN A 464 -14.66 -8.79 4.84
CA ASN A 464 -14.31 -10.10 4.33
C ASN A 464 -12.78 -10.22 4.22
N THR A 465 -12.16 -10.87 5.20
CA THR A 465 -10.70 -11.04 5.22
C THR A 465 -10.20 -12.02 4.14
N GLY A 466 -11.06 -12.89 3.61
CA GLY A 466 -10.70 -13.86 2.59
C GLY A 466 -10.05 -15.13 3.16
N THR A 467 -9.37 -15.89 2.30
CA THR A 467 -8.81 -17.20 2.66
C THR A 467 -7.28 -17.17 2.74
N PHE A 468 -6.74 -17.45 3.93
CA PHE A 468 -5.32 -17.64 4.19
C PHE A 468 -4.99 -19.12 4.26
N ARG A 469 -4.13 -19.63 3.38
CA ARG A 469 -3.80 -21.06 3.35
C ARG A 469 -2.30 -21.35 3.31
N ASN A 470 -1.85 -22.30 4.13
CA ASN A 470 -0.44 -22.77 4.11
C ASN A 470 0.63 -21.68 4.30
N ASN A 471 0.28 -20.53 4.89
CA ASN A 471 1.26 -19.47 5.14
C ASN A 471 2.10 -19.79 6.38
N PHE A 472 3.35 -19.34 6.39
CA PHE A 472 4.18 -19.24 7.59
C PHE A 472 4.19 -17.80 8.09
N LEU A 473 3.74 -17.57 9.32
CA LEU A 473 3.55 -16.24 9.91
C LEU A 473 4.32 -16.16 11.22
N GLU A 474 5.33 -15.29 11.28
CA GLU A 474 6.17 -15.09 12.45
C GLU A 474 6.28 -13.61 12.83
N SER A 475 6.03 -13.33 14.12
CA SER A 475 6.27 -12.04 14.73
C SER A 475 6.66 -12.19 16.20
N ASN A 476 7.56 -11.33 16.70
CA ASN A 476 7.86 -11.23 18.13
C ASN A 476 6.93 -10.24 18.87
N HIS A 477 5.96 -9.63 18.18
CA HIS A 477 4.98 -8.71 18.77
C HIS A 477 3.54 -9.21 18.56
N ARG A 478 3.01 -9.19 17.33
CA ARG A 478 1.64 -9.66 17.04
C ARG A 478 1.58 -10.51 15.77
N LEU A 479 0.92 -11.67 15.83
CA LEU A 479 0.75 -12.51 14.64
C LEU A 479 -0.45 -12.05 13.82
N ALA A 480 -1.57 -11.78 14.49
CA ALA A 480 -2.75 -11.26 13.84
C ALA A 480 -3.42 -10.25 14.77
N TRP A 481 -3.89 -9.15 14.19
CA TRP A 481 -4.78 -8.21 14.86
C TRP A 481 -6.01 -8.02 13.97
N LEU A 482 -7.10 -8.65 14.41
CA LEU A 482 -8.38 -8.70 13.72
C LEU A 482 -9.34 -7.70 14.38
N ALA A 483 -9.83 -6.77 13.57
CA ALA A 483 -10.55 -5.57 13.95
C ALA A 483 -9.65 -4.58 14.71
N ASN A 484 -9.42 -3.42 14.09
CA ASN A 484 -8.45 -2.43 14.57
C ASN A 484 -8.94 -1.01 14.29
N SER A 485 -8.10 0.01 14.51
CA SER A 485 -8.49 1.41 14.35
C SER A 485 -8.97 1.79 12.95
N TYR A 486 -8.72 0.98 11.93
CA TYR A 486 -9.22 1.22 10.58
C TYR A 486 -10.67 0.79 10.38
N ALA A 487 -11.06 -0.41 10.83
CA ALA A 487 -12.42 -0.94 10.69
C ALA A 487 -12.59 -2.29 11.41
N ALA A 488 -13.83 -2.79 11.38
CA ALA A 488 -14.21 -4.15 11.74
C ALA A 488 -13.54 -5.20 10.86
N ASP A 489 -13.44 -6.42 11.38
CA ASP A 489 -12.94 -7.60 10.67
C ASP A 489 -14.01 -8.69 10.63
N GLY A 490 -14.02 -9.51 9.59
CA GLY A 490 -14.78 -10.74 9.65
C GLY A 490 -14.62 -11.68 8.46
N ASN A 491 -15.25 -12.84 8.62
CA ASN A 491 -15.35 -13.88 7.60
C ASN A 491 -14.00 -14.40 7.08
N GLY A 492 -12.92 -14.26 7.86
CA GLY A 492 -11.61 -14.79 7.52
C GLY A 492 -11.54 -16.31 7.66
N ARG A 493 -10.94 -16.99 6.69
CA ARG A 493 -10.66 -18.44 6.74
C ARG A 493 -9.16 -18.68 6.76
N TYR A 494 -8.63 -19.11 7.90
CA TYR A 494 -7.23 -19.45 8.09
C TYR A 494 -7.09 -20.97 8.09
N ILE A 495 -6.51 -21.54 7.03
CA ILE A 495 -6.45 -22.99 6.78
C ILE A 495 -4.99 -23.46 6.71
N SER A 496 -4.59 -24.43 7.52
CA SER A 496 -3.26 -25.06 7.44
C SER A 496 -2.07 -24.09 7.54
N ASN A 497 -2.25 -22.91 8.16
CA ASN A 497 -1.16 -21.96 8.37
C ASN A 497 -0.30 -22.36 9.58
N THR A 498 0.95 -21.92 9.58
CA THR A 498 1.86 -22.05 10.72
C THR A 498 2.09 -20.68 11.33
N PHE A 499 1.67 -20.53 12.58
CA PHE A 499 1.86 -19.34 13.41
C PHE A 499 3.03 -19.58 14.38
N SER A 500 4.08 -18.75 14.30
CA SER A 500 5.31 -18.88 15.08
C SER A 500 5.55 -17.63 15.92
N LYS A 501 5.67 -17.79 17.25
CA LYS A 501 6.14 -16.68 18.09
C LYS A 501 7.63 -16.45 17.81
N GLY A 502 7.96 -15.24 17.38
CA GLY A 502 9.33 -14.83 17.09
C GLY A 502 10.22 -14.81 18.36
N PRO A 503 11.54 -14.87 18.19
CA PRO A 503 12.48 -14.79 19.31
C PRO A 503 12.39 -13.44 20.02
N ASN A 504 12.71 -13.42 21.33
CA ASN A 504 12.68 -12.21 22.18
C ASN A 504 11.35 -11.45 22.08
N PRO A 505 10.22 -12.06 22.51
CA PRO A 505 8.91 -11.43 22.39
C PRO A 505 8.80 -10.15 23.23
N ILE A 506 8.22 -9.10 22.66
CA ILE A 506 8.00 -7.79 23.30
C ILE A 506 6.50 -7.50 23.27
N ASN A 507 5.89 -7.33 24.45
CA ASN A 507 4.43 -7.12 24.61
C ASN A 507 3.59 -8.07 23.75
N TYR A 508 4.01 -9.33 23.68
CA TYR A 508 3.51 -10.26 22.68
C TYR A 508 2.03 -10.60 22.90
N GLY A 509 1.22 -10.29 21.88
CA GLY A 509 -0.17 -10.71 21.77
C GLY A 509 -0.31 -11.51 20.49
N GLY A 510 -0.36 -12.85 20.60
CA GLY A 510 -0.40 -13.74 19.43
C GLY A 510 -1.54 -13.37 18.49
N LEU A 511 -2.78 -13.58 18.95
CA LEU A 511 -3.99 -13.10 18.29
C LEU A 511 -4.55 -11.90 19.06
N VAL A 512 -4.75 -10.77 18.41
CA VAL A 512 -5.44 -9.61 18.97
C VAL A 512 -6.80 -9.50 18.29
N VAL A 513 -7.87 -9.40 19.07
CA VAL A 513 -9.24 -9.29 18.54
C VAL A 513 -9.93 -8.07 19.11
N GLY A 514 -10.59 -7.32 18.23
CA GLY A 514 -11.32 -6.11 18.57
C GLY A 514 -10.44 -4.87 18.77
N TYR A 515 -11.10 -3.73 18.91
CA TYR A 515 -10.45 -2.45 19.17
C TYR A 515 -11.23 -1.59 20.16
N CYS A 516 -12.15 -0.77 19.67
CA CYS A 516 -13.12 -0.03 20.47
C CYS A 516 -14.31 0.44 19.61
N CYS A 517 -15.37 0.93 20.28
CA CYS A 517 -16.37 1.83 19.67
C CYS A 517 -17.24 1.19 18.56
N GLY A 518 -17.56 -0.10 18.69
CA GLY A 518 -18.41 -0.84 17.75
C GLY A 518 -17.65 -1.54 16.63
N ILE A 519 -16.34 -1.77 16.78
CA ILE A 519 -15.46 -2.36 15.78
C ILE A 519 -15.27 -3.87 16.05
N SER A 520 -16.22 -4.67 15.57
CA SER A 520 -16.28 -6.12 15.82
C SER A 520 -15.35 -6.95 14.94
N SER A 521 -15.02 -8.17 15.41
CA SER A 521 -14.23 -9.18 14.70
C SER A 521 -15.02 -10.49 14.61
N GLU A 522 -15.74 -10.74 13.51
CA GLU A 522 -16.78 -11.79 13.49
C GLU A 522 -16.53 -12.93 12.52
N ASN A 523 -16.98 -14.13 12.90
CA ASN A 523 -17.11 -15.30 12.02
C ASN A 523 -15.78 -15.77 11.41
N ASN A 524 -14.67 -15.61 12.14
CA ASN A 524 -13.38 -16.10 11.71
C ASN A 524 -13.25 -17.62 11.92
N ILE A 525 -12.65 -18.34 10.98
CA ILE A 525 -12.45 -19.79 11.05
C ILE A 525 -10.96 -20.11 11.01
N PHE A 526 -10.50 -20.88 11.99
CA PHE A 526 -9.15 -21.44 12.04
C PHE A 526 -9.26 -22.95 11.85
N LEU A 527 -8.88 -23.45 10.68
CA LEU A 527 -8.90 -24.88 10.34
C LEU A 527 -7.48 -25.40 10.19
N ASP A 528 -7.11 -26.45 10.94
CA ASP A 528 -5.82 -27.13 10.77
C ASP A 528 -4.57 -26.22 10.97
N ASN A 529 -4.66 -25.18 11.80
CA ASN A 529 -3.50 -24.29 11.99
C ASN A 529 -2.53 -24.85 13.03
N LYS A 530 -1.23 -24.67 12.78
CA LYS A 530 -0.16 -25.02 13.72
C LYS A 530 0.29 -23.79 14.47
N PHE A 531 0.41 -23.90 15.79
CA PHE A 531 0.97 -22.86 16.65
C PHE A 531 2.27 -23.40 17.27
N ILE A 532 3.39 -22.78 16.93
CA ILE A 532 4.73 -23.25 17.30
C ILE A 532 5.51 -22.18 18.07
N ASN A 533 6.62 -22.58 18.69
CA ASN A 533 7.52 -21.70 19.45
C ASN A 533 6.82 -20.91 20.57
N GLY A 534 5.71 -21.42 21.09
CA GLY A 534 4.91 -20.77 22.13
C GLY A 534 3.96 -19.69 21.62
N ALA A 535 3.64 -19.68 20.32
CA ALA A 535 2.40 -19.08 19.82
C ALA A 535 1.19 -19.90 20.28
N SER A 536 0.02 -19.26 20.34
CA SER A 536 -1.25 -19.91 20.63
C SER A 536 -2.41 -19.05 20.17
N MET A 537 -3.62 -19.62 20.21
CA MET A 537 -4.89 -18.91 20.07
C MET A 537 -5.23 -18.04 21.30
N ALA A 538 -4.35 -17.98 22.32
CA ALA A 538 -4.55 -17.06 23.44
C ALA A 538 -4.53 -15.63 22.91
N TYR A 539 -5.60 -14.89 23.20
CA TYR A 539 -5.78 -13.56 22.66
C TYR A 539 -5.43 -12.50 23.71
N SER A 540 -4.93 -11.37 23.24
CA SER A 540 -4.87 -10.14 24.02
C SER A 540 -5.93 -9.17 23.51
N LEU A 541 -6.63 -8.49 24.41
CA LEU A 541 -7.58 -7.45 24.05
C LEU A 541 -6.86 -6.12 23.98
N ASN A 542 -7.01 -5.38 22.87
CA ASN A 542 -6.56 -4.01 22.83
C ASN A 542 -7.54 -3.15 23.63
N SER A 543 -7.15 -2.79 24.85
CA SER A 543 -8.07 -2.27 25.86
C SER A 543 -7.88 -0.76 26.10
N ASN A 544 -7.63 0.03 25.06
CA ASN A 544 -7.35 1.47 25.23
C ASN A 544 -8.60 2.33 25.46
N HIS A 545 -9.81 1.77 25.36
CA HIS A 545 -11.06 2.51 25.50
C HIS A 545 -12.02 1.86 26.51
N ASN A 546 -12.64 2.70 27.36
CA ASN A 546 -13.33 2.24 28.57
C ASN A 546 -14.82 1.91 28.39
N ASN A 547 -15.47 2.27 27.26
CA ASN A 547 -16.93 2.47 27.26
C ASN A 547 -17.77 1.55 26.35
N ALA A 548 -17.19 0.85 25.38
CA ALA A 548 -17.91 -0.13 24.55
C ALA A 548 -16.97 -1.27 24.17
N GLY A 549 -17.35 -2.50 24.51
CA GLY A 549 -16.57 -3.69 24.19
C GLY A 549 -17.10 -4.28 22.91
N ASP A 550 -16.24 -4.47 21.93
CA ASP A 550 -16.64 -4.95 20.62
C ASP A 550 -16.83 -6.45 20.64
N HIS A 551 -17.85 -6.91 19.94
CA HIS A 551 -18.10 -8.32 19.79
C HIS A 551 -16.98 -8.98 18.98
N TYR A 552 -16.56 -10.17 19.38
CA TYR A 552 -15.67 -10.99 18.58
C TYR A 552 -16.14 -12.44 18.56
N SER A 553 -15.93 -13.14 17.45
CA SER A 553 -16.20 -14.57 17.33
C SER A 553 -15.22 -15.28 16.40
N TYR A 554 -14.83 -16.49 16.78
CA TYR A 554 -14.08 -17.41 15.92
C TYR A 554 -14.38 -18.88 16.22
N THR A 555 -14.10 -19.76 15.26
CA THR A 555 -14.23 -21.21 15.40
C THR A 555 -12.91 -21.92 15.09
N LEU A 556 -12.46 -22.79 15.99
CA LEU A 556 -11.33 -23.69 15.75
C LEU A 556 -11.83 -25.03 15.20
N LYS A 557 -11.25 -25.49 14.10
CA LYS A 557 -11.65 -26.70 13.37
C LYS A 557 -10.47 -27.57 13.00
N TRP A 558 -10.75 -28.84 12.76
CA TRP A 558 -9.78 -29.86 12.37
C TRP A 558 -10.35 -30.76 11.27
N TYR A 559 -9.46 -31.37 10.48
CA TYR A 559 -9.85 -32.40 9.54
C TYR A 559 -10.01 -33.75 10.23
N LEU A 560 -11.13 -34.43 9.98
CA LEU A 560 -11.30 -35.85 10.25
C LEU A 560 -11.31 -36.61 8.92
N ASP A 561 -10.25 -37.37 8.68
CA ASP A 561 -10.13 -38.29 7.55
C ASP A 561 -10.69 -39.66 7.92
N ILE A 562 -11.68 -40.13 7.17
CA ILE A 562 -12.39 -41.37 7.48
C ILE A 562 -12.26 -42.29 6.27
N THR A 563 -11.74 -43.49 6.50
CA THR A 563 -11.74 -44.56 5.50
C THR A 563 -12.79 -45.60 5.87
N VAL A 564 -13.77 -45.82 5.00
CA VAL A 564 -14.83 -46.81 5.19
C VAL A 564 -14.46 -48.07 4.40
N VAL A 565 -14.30 -49.18 5.11
CA VAL A 565 -13.92 -50.47 4.54
C VAL A 565 -14.87 -51.57 4.97
N ASN A 566 -14.86 -52.67 4.25
CA ASN A 566 -15.52 -53.90 4.67
C ASN A 566 -14.61 -54.73 5.59
N ARG A 567 -15.10 -55.88 6.10
CA ARG A 567 -14.29 -56.78 6.96
C ARG A 567 -12.99 -57.27 6.31
N ASN A 568 -12.94 -57.31 4.98
CA ASN A 568 -11.78 -57.72 4.18
C ASN A 568 -10.86 -56.53 3.82
N ASN A 569 -11.00 -55.40 4.51
CA ASN A 569 -10.27 -54.15 4.28
C ASN A 569 -10.40 -53.60 2.85
N LYS A 570 -11.48 -53.95 2.14
CA LYS A 570 -11.79 -53.39 0.83
C LYS A 570 -12.59 -52.09 1.00
N PRO A 571 -12.26 -51.02 0.26
CA PRO A 571 -13.01 -49.78 0.28
C PRO A 571 -14.50 -49.96 -0.02
N ILE A 572 -15.35 -49.26 0.73
CA ILE A 572 -16.78 -49.15 0.45
C ILE A 572 -17.03 -47.79 -0.18
N VAL A 573 -17.39 -47.79 -1.46
CA VAL A 573 -17.66 -46.57 -2.23
C VAL A 573 -19.08 -46.08 -1.96
N GLY A 574 -19.25 -44.79 -1.72
CA GLY A 574 -20.57 -44.16 -1.57
C GLY A 574 -21.25 -44.39 -0.22
N ALA A 575 -20.56 -45.01 0.75
CA ALA A 575 -21.00 -45.02 2.15
C ALA A 575 -21.18 -43.59 2.67
N GLU A 576 -22.32 -43.34 3.30
CA GLU A 576 -22.64 -42.06 3.92
C GLU A 576 -21.97 -41.99 5.30
N VAL A 577 -21.32 -40.88 5.59
CA VAL A 577 -20.71 -40.63 6.89
C VAL A 577 -21.30 -39.36 7.48
N THR A 578 -21.81 -39.46 8.69
CA THR A 578 -22.39 -38.34 9.45
C THR A 578 -21.58 -38.15 10.73
N ALA A 579 -21.24 -36.91 11.07
CA ALA A 579 -20.61 -36.55 12.34
C ALA A 579 -21.47 -35.50 13.05
N THR A 580 -21.96 -35.83 14.24
CA THR A 580 -22.83 -34.96 15.04
C THR A 580 -22.13 -34.55 16.33
N ALA A 581 -22.02 -33.25 16.60
CA ALA A 581 -21.44 -32.77 17.86
C ALA A 581 -22.28 -33.21 19.07
N THR A 582 -21.58 -33.54 20.15
CA THR A 582 -22.16 -33.94 21.44
C THR A 582 -21.59 -33.15 22.62
N GLY A 583 -20.64 -32.24 22.36
CA GLY A 583 -19.94 -31.45 23.37
C GLY A 583 -20.73 -30.29 24.00
N GLY A 584 -21.86 -29.89 23.42
CA GLY A 584 -22.69 -28.77 23.89
C GLY A 584 -23.10 -27.82 22.76
N GLY A 585 -22.20 -27.59 21.80
CA GLY A 585 -22.49 -26.96 20.52
C GLY A 585 -23.30 -27.87 19.60
N THR A 586 -24.01 -27.26 18.64
CA THR A 586 -24.79 -28.01 17.64
C THR A 586 -24.13 -27.93 16.27
N GLU A 587 -23.63 -29.05 15.77
CA GLU A 587 -23.28 -29.21 14.36
C GLU A 587 -23.55 -30.63 13.89
N THR A 588 -23.88 -30.80 12.61
CA THR A 588 -24.00 -32.11 11.97
C THR A 588 -23.45 -31.98 10.56
N LEU A 589 -22.35 -32.68 10.29
CA LEU A 589 -21.71 -32.71 8.98
C LEU A 589 -21.93 -34.06 8.33
N ARG A 590 -22.03 -34.08 7.00
CA ARG A 590 -22.22 -35.29 6.21
C ARG A 590 -21.29 -35.31 5.01
N GLY A 591 -20.84 -36.49 4.64
CA GLY A 591 -20.08 -36.73 3.42
C GLY A 591 -20.34 -38.13 2.88
N ARG A 592 -19.87 -38.38 1.66
CA ARG A 592 -19.89 -39.71 1.05
C ARG A 592 -18.46 -40.14 0.74
N SER A 593 -18.18 -41.41 0.98
CA SER A 593 -16.89 -42.00 0.64
C SER A 593 -16.69 -42.08 -0.87
N ASP A 594 -15.46 -41.78 -1.30
CA ASP A 594 -15.03 -41.85 -2.70
C ASP A 594 -14.72 -43.29 -3.16
N ASN A 595 -14.09 -43.43 -4.33
CA ASN A 595 -13.68 -44.72 -4.89
C ASN A 595 -12.60 -45.46 -4.06
N GLN A 596 -11.92 -44.75 -3.16
CA GLN A 596 -10.96 -45.30 -2.20
C GLN A 596 -11.60 -45.50 -0.82
N GLY A 597 -12.92 -45.31 -0.68
CA GLY A 597 -13.64 -45.43 0.58
C GLY A 597 -13.40 -44.23 1.50
N ARG A 598 -12.84 -43.13 1.01
CA ARG A 598 -12.37 -42.00 1.84
C ARG A 598 -13.38 -40.86 1.86
N VAL A 599 -13.52 -40.22 3.01
CA VAL A 599 -14.26 -38.97 3.18
C VAL A 599 -13.52 -38.10 4.20
N ARG A 600 -13.52 -36.79 3.97
CA ARG A 600 -12.94 -35.79 4.87
C ARG A 600 -14.03 -34.85 5.37
N LEU A 601 -14.08 -34.63 6.68
CA LEU A 601 -15.01 -33.68 7.32
C LEU A 601 -14.23 -32.57 8.05
N GLU A 602 -14.77 -31.35 8.08
CA GLU A 602 -14.23 -30.18 8.81
C GLU A 602 -14.96 -29.98 10.15
N LEU A 603 -14.53 -30.70 11.18
CA LEU A 603 -15.22 -30.72 12.48
C LEU A 603 -14.70 -29.63 13.41
N SER A 604 -15.62 -28.98 14.13
CA SER A 604 -15.28 -27.92 15.07
C SER A 604 -14.80 -28.50 16.40
N GLU A 605 -13.73 -27.98 16.98
CA GLU A 605 -13.34 -28.29 18.36
C GLU A 605 -14.21 -27.47 19.33
N TYR A 606 -14.12 -26.15 19.18
CA TYR A 606 -14.92 -25.17 19.90
C TYR A 606 -15.13 -23.91 19.04
N SER A 607 -16.19 -23.15 19.33
CA SER A 607 -16.28 -21.74 18.96
C SER A 607 -16.11 -20.88 20.20
N ARG A 608 -15.47 -19.72 20.03
CA ARG A 608 -15.38 -18.69 21.07
C ARG A 608 -16.08 -17.45 20.60
N GLU A 609 -16.89 -16.87 21.47
CA GLU A 609 -17.49 -15.56 21.28
C GLU A 609 -17.36 -14.72 22.56
N GLY A 610 -17.39 -13.40 22.42
CA GLY A 610 -17.27 -12.53 23.58
C GLY A 610 -17.19 -11.06 23.22
N SER A 611 -16.83 -10.27 24.22
CA SER A 611 -16.66 -8.83 24.10
C SER A 611 -15.25 -8.42 24.53
N SER A 612 -14.62 -7.53 23.76
CA SER A 612 -13.28 -6.99 24.02
C SER A 612 -13.21 -5.96 25.17
N TYR A 613 -14.26 -5.86 26.00
CA TYR A 613 -14.38 -4.84 27.04
C TYR A 613 -13.20 -4.81 28.00
N ARG A 614 -12.53 -3.64 28.16
CA ARG A 614 -11.35 -3.49 29.03
C ARG A 614 -11.55 -3.99 30.46
N VAL A 615 -12.68 -3.64 31.07
CA VAL A 615 -12.90 -3.83 32.52
C VAL A 615 -13.54 -5.19 32.82
N ARG A 616 -14.20 -5.79 31.83
CA ARG A 616 -15.03 -7.00 31.96
C ARG A 616 -15.07 -7.75 30.62
N PRO A 617 -13.91 -8.22 30.14
CA PRO A 617 -13.90 -8.99 28.92
C PRO A 617 -14.70 -10.28 29.14
N THR A 618 -15.49 -10.66 28.15
CA THR A 618 -16.20 -11.94 28.15
C THR A 618 -15.56 -12.87 27.14
N ALA A 619 -15.56 -14.16 27.47
CA ALA A 619 -15.04 -15.22 26.63
C ALA A 619 -15.88 -16.47 26.91
N ASN A 620 -16.81 -16.74 26.00
CA ASN A 620 -17.72 -17.87 26.09
C ASN A 620 -17.26 -18.91 25.08
N ASP A 621 -16.80 -20.05 25.59
CA ASP A 621 -16.45 -21.19 24.77
C ASP A 621 -17.67 -22.11 24.63
N THR A 622 -18.03 -22.42 23.39
CA THR A 622 -19.00 -23.45 23.06
C THR A 622 -18.24 -24.66 22.50
N PRO A 623 -18.02 -25.71 23.30
CA PRO A 623 -17.37 -26.93 22.84
C PRO A 623 -18.29 -27.74 21.92
N TYR A 624 -17.78 -28.24 20.80
CA TYR A 624 -18.51 -29.12 19.88
C TYR A 624 -18.08 -30.58 20.04
N THR A 625 -16.82 -30.78 20.35
CA THR A 625 -16.22 -32.10 20.60
C THR A 625 -16.69 -32.71 21.94
N PRO A 626 -16.92 -34.03 22.04
CA PRO A 626 -16.76 -35.06 21.01
C PRO A 626 -17.86 -35.06 19.93
N HIS A 627 -17.61 -35.75 18.81
CA HIS A 627 -18.58 -36.01 17.75
C HIS A 627 -18.95 -37.48 17.67
N ALA A 628 -20.24 -37.77 17.60
CA ALA A 628 -20.76 -39.09 17.23
C ALA A 628 -20.65 -39.25 15.71
N VAL A 629 -19.63 -39.98 15.25
CA VAL A 629 -19.36 -40.27 13.84
C VAL A 629 -19.99 -41.61 13.48
N THR A 630 -20.82 -41.63 12.45
CA THR A 630 -21.53 -42.83 11.97
C THR A 630 -21.31 -43.00 10.48
N ALA A 631 -20.79 -44.16 10.06
CA ALA A 631 -20.75 -44.56 8.66
C ALA A 631 -21.89 -45.55 8.37
N SER A 632 -22.52 -45.43 7.20
CA SER A 632 -23.61 -46.29 6.77
C SER A 632 -23.55 -46.61 5.28
N TYR A 633 -23.94 -47.84 4.92
CA TYR A 633 -24.09 -48.28 3.53
C TYR A 633 -25.22 -49.32 3.44
N GLY A 634 -26.34 -48.96 2.81
CA GLY A 634 -27.56 -49.77 2.87
C GLY A 634 -28.07 -49.87 4.31
N SER A 635 -28.26 -51.09 4.82
CA SER A 635 -28.66 -51.35 6.21
C SER A 635 -27.50 -51.46 7.21
N LEU A 636 -26.25 -51.41 6.73
CA LEU A 636 -25.07 -51.53 7.59
C LEU A 636 -24.74 -50.18 8.19
N THR A 637 -24.45 -50.17 9.49
CA THR A 637 -24.01 -48.97 10.22
C THR A 637 -22.88 -49.30 11.18
N THR A 638 -22.00 -48.35 11.43
CA THR A 638 -20.99 -48.41 12.50
C THR A 638 -20.77 -47.00 13.02
N SER A 639 -20.55 -46.86 14.33
CA SER A 639 -20.45 -45.56 15.00
C SER A 639 -19.29 -45.51 15.98
N GLN A 640 -18.65 -44.34 16.08
CA GLN A 640 -17.56 -44.06 17.00
C GLN A 640 -17.64 -42.61 17.48
N ASN A 641 -17.34 -42.37 18.76
CA ASN A 641 -17.16 -41.01 19.27
C ASN A 641 -15.71 -40.55 19.05
N ILE A 642 -15.54 -39.38 18.44
CA ILE A 642 -14.25 -38.78 18.13
C ILE A 642 -14.11 -37.46 18.85
N THR A 643 -13.05 -37.31 19.64
CA THR A 643 -12.71 -36.02 20.25
C THR A 643 -11.74 -35.28 19.35
N MET A 644 -12.18 -34.23 18.66
CA MET A 644 -11.31 -33.39 17.85
C MET A 644 -10.49 -32.44 18.72
N ASN A 645 -9.16 -32.47 18.57
CA ASN A 645 -8.18 -31.55 19.17
C ASN A 645 -6.91 -31.38 18.29
N ALA A 646 -6.94 -31.99 17.11
CA ALA A 646 -5.94 -32.03 16.07
C ALA A 646 -6.61 -32.70 14.85
N ASN A 647 -5.96 -32.67 13.68
CA ASN A 647 -6.38 -33.55 12.58
C ASN A 647 -6.28 -35.01 13.02
N GLN A 648 -7.27 -35.81 12.63
CA GLN A 648 -7.32 -37.23 12.94
C GLN A 648 -7.68 -38.04 11.71
N ALA A 649 -7.23 -39.29 11.69
CA ALA A 649 -7.59 -40.27 10.68
C ALA A 649 -8.14 -41.53 11.37
N ILE A 650 -9.30 -42.01 10.92
CA ILE A 650 -9.94 -43.22 11.44
C ILE A 650 -10.32 -44.17 10.31
N THR A 651 -10.44 -45.45 10.64
CA THR A 651 -10.99 -46.47 9.75
C THR A 651 -12.27 -47.02 10.34
N MET A 652 -13.37 -46.95 9.60
CA MET A 652 -14.68 -47.46 9.99
C MET A 652 -14.98 -48.72 9.20
N VAL A 653 -15.09 -49.86 9.89
CA VAL A 653 -15.37 -51.15 9.27
C VAL A 653 -16.88 -51.40 9.28
N LEU A 654 -17.48 -51.52 8.10
CA LEU A 654 -18.84 -52.01 7.95
C LEU A 654 -18.83 -53.52 7.75
N ASP A 655 -19.66 -54.19 8.53
CA ASP A 655 -19.71 -55.63 8.63
C ASP A 655 -20.35 -56.28 7.37
N THR A 656 -19.55 -56.46 6.32
CA THR A 656 -19.97 -57.16 5.10
C THR A 656 -18.80 -57.88 4.42
N ASP A 657 -19.07 -59.08 3.90
CA ASP A 657 -18.13 -59.85 3.08
C ASP A 657 -18.24 -59.52 1.58
N SER A 658 -19.29 -58.80 1.16
CA SER A 658 -19.56 -58.52 -0.26
C SER A 658 -20.00 -57.07 -0.48
N VAL A 659 -19.23 -56.35 -1.29
CA VAL A 659 -19.68 -55.09 -1.89
C VAL A 659 -19.78 -55.38 -3.38
N ALA A 660 -20.97 -55.75 -3.85
CA ALA A 660 -21.24 -55.76 -5.28
C ALA A 660 -21.32 -54.30 -5.75
N PRO A 661 -20.68 -53.92 -6.88
CA PRO A 661 -20.83 -52.58 -7.41
C PRO A 661 -22.28 -52.40 -7.86
N SER A 662 -22.99 -51.44 -7.28
CA SER A 662 -24.29 -51.02 -7.80
C SER A 662 -24.07 -50.37 -9.17
N ALA A 663 -24.58 -51.04 -10.20
CA ALA A 663 -24.63 -50.49 -11.55
C ALA A 663 -25.41 -49.16 -11.55
N PRO A 664 -25.01 -48.16 -12.35
CA PRO A 664 -25.77 -46.93 -12.47
C PRO A 664 -27.17 -47.22 -13.02
N SER A 665 -28.19 -46.65 -12.39
CA SER A 665 -29.57 -46.76 -12.83
C SER A 665 -29.73 -46.15 -14.23
N MET A 666 -29.82 -47.01 -15.25
CA MET A 666 -30.32 -46.59 -16.55
C MET A 666 -31.80 -46.22 -16.42
N LEU A 667 -32.09 -44.92 -16.56
CA LEU A 667 -33.41 -44.41 -16.89
C LEU A 667 -33.92 -45.14 -18.14
N ARG A 668 -34.94 -45.99 -18.00
CA ARG A 668 -35.75 -46.43 -19.14
C ARG A 668 -36.74 -45.32 -19.49
N LEU A 669 -36.43 -44.58 -20.55
CA LEU A 669 -37.43 -43.84 -21.32
C LEU A 669 -38.45 -44.85 -21.90
N LYS A 670 -39.72 -44.74 -21.49
CA LYS A 670 -40.84 -45.33 -22.22
C LYS A 670 -41.25 -44.37 -23.34
N LYS A 671 -41.47 -44.94 -24.53
CA LYS A 671 -42.08 -44.31 -25.70
C LYS A 671 -43.45 -43.72 -25.39
#